data_AF-A0A956M265-F1
#
_entry.id   AF-A0A956M265-F1
#
_cell.length_a   1.000
_cell.length_b   1.000
_cell.length_c   1.000
_cell.angle_alpha   90.00
_cell.angle_beta   90.00
_cell.angle_gamma   90.00
#
_symmetry.space_group_name_H-M   'P 1'
#
loop_
_entity.id
_entity.type
_entity.pdbx_description
1 polymer ?
#
loop_
_entity_poly.entity_id
_entity_poly.type
_entity_poly.pdbx_seq_one_letter_code
_entity_poly.pdbx_strand_id
1 'polypeptide(L)'
;MEPGTARVIPLPQAPPLTLSPPRGIPLPVQQQLERELAVISELDYEGYFLTMWEVVRFCRRENILCQGRGSAANSAVCYCLGITAIDPVRMGLLFERFLSRERAEPPDIDLDIEHNRREEVIQWVYRKYGRTHAAMVANFIRFRTRSAVREVGKVLGFAETEVDRLAKLLPHYEGISTETLQQAGFDAGNPMHQHLLILTMEIQDFPRHLSIHPGGFLLGHEPVARLVPTENATMEDRTVIQWDKEDLENLGLFKIDLLGLGALHQLHLAFDLLRAHWGRLFTMANIPADDPPTFDMICKGDTIGVFQIESRAQMAMLPRLRPRNYYDLVIEVSIVRPGPISGGMVHPYLRRRTGKERIEYPHASLEPVLKKTLGVPLFQEQVMQLAVVAADYTPGEADQLRRDMAAWRSSGRIERHRERLISRMKSKGIAEEFAIRVFEQIRGFGEYGFPESHAASFALIAYATAWVRRHYPDVFTCALLNAQPMGFYTPATIIEDAKRHGVLVLPVDIATSAWHCTLELPNTMRPQVAPNEQNHVSEAGGALGIVEGTCPPRGNHLEEPPDLLRASGSGGARQPDRMNSARAVPRDDSQGAARRAPASGSGGARQPDRMNSARAVPRADPQGAARRATFAVRLGLRYSKGMGERERAAIESARADGPFRSIEDFAHRTRIDAGRLTRLAESGAFACFEPRRRNALWQVRAVHPSEAPELGMQKVEQDAAFAPLTSFETIVWDYETANLSTQGHPLEPMRAELAAAGLPDARTVNAKRHGTRVRYAGV
;
A
#
# COMPACT_ATOMS: atom_id res chain seq x y z
N MET A 1 -23.17 67.73 8.53
CA MET A 1 -24.10 66.63 8.82
C MET A 1 -23.27 65.38 9.03
N GLU A 2 -23.50 64.66 10.11
CA GLU A 2 -22.72 63.47 10.48
C GLU A 2 -23.11 62.24 9.63
N PRO A 3 -22.14 61.38 9.24
CA PRO A 3 -22.41 59.98 8.90
C PRO A 3 -22.22 59.10 10.15
N GLY A 4 -23.18 58.22 10.42
CA GLY A 4 -23.32 57.52 11.70
C GLY A 4 -22.22 56.50 12.02
N THR A 5 -21.89 56.40 13.32
CA THR A 5 -20.97 55.41 13.89
C THR A 5 -21.49 53.98 13.76
N ALA A 6 -20.79 53.13 13.00
CA ALA A 6 -21.02 51.69 13.02
C ALA A 6 -20.62 51.09 14.38
N ARG A 7 -21.54 50.38 15.04
CA ARG A 7 -21.26 49.68 16.30
C ARG A 7 -20.37 48.47 16.04
N VAL A 8 -19.12 48.52 16.48
CA VAL A 8 -18.26 47.33 16.59
C VAL A 8 -18.84 46.42 17.66
N ILE A 9 -19.25 45.20 17.28
CA ILE A 9 -19.61 44.15 18.23
C ILE A 9 -18.30 43.51 18.73
N PRO A 10 -17.97 43.58 20.03
CA PRO A 10 -16.76 42.94 20.54
C PRO A 10 -16.95 41.42 20.50
N LEU A 11 -15.97 40.71 19.92
CA LEU A 11 -15.86 39.26 20.06
C LEU A 11 -15.73 38.91 21.56
N PRO A 12 -16.41 37.84 22.03
CA PRO A 12 -16.33 37.46 23.44
C PRO A 12 -14.89 37.07 23.79
N GLN A 13 -14.29 37.80 24.74
CA GLN A 13 -12.98 37.43 25.29
C GLN A 13 -13.10 36.06 25.97
N ALA A 14 -12.27 35.11 25.55
CA ALA A 14 -12.19 33.81 26.20
C ALA A 14 -11.73 33.99 27.66
N PRO A 15 -12.35 33.30 28.63
CA PRO A 15 -11.94 33.42 30.03
C PRO A 15 -10.49 32.93 30.20
N PRO A 16 -9.70 33.55 31.10
CA PRO A 16 -8.33 33.12 31.36
C PRO A 16 -8.34 31.66 31.84
N LEU A 17 -7.57 30.82 31.15
CA LEU A 17 -7.35 29.43 31.55
C LEU A 17 -6.57 29.42 32.86
N THR A 18 -7.27 29.24 33.98
CA THR A 18 -6.66 28.85 35.25
C THR A 18 -6.07 27.45 35.09
N LEU A 19 -4.80 27.41 34.67
CA LEU A 19 -4.01 26.20 34.60
C LEU A 19 -3.84 25.63 36.02
N SER A 20 -4.54 24.54 36.32
CA SER A 20 -4.15 23.67 37.43
C SER A 20 -2.68 23.28 37.27
N PRO A 21 -1.89 23.20 38.35
CA PRO A 21 -0.47 22.89 38.25
C PRO A 21 -0.25 21.55 37.54
N PRO A 22 0.77 21.44 36.67
CA PRO A 22 0.99 20.25 35.86
C PRO A 22 1.25 19.04 36.75
N ARG A 23 0.60 17.90 36.44
CA ARG A 23 1.03 16.60 36.96
C ARG A 23 2.48 16.40 36.50
N GLY A 24 3.38 16.16 37.45
CA GLY A 24 4.82 16.03 37.17
C GLY A 24 5.15 14.94 36.15
N ILE A 25 6.29 15.10 35.48
CA ILE A 25 6.84 14.10 34.55
C ILE A 25 7.05 12.79 35.33
N PRO A 26 6.62 11.62 34.82
CA PRO A 26 6.88 10.35 35.49
C PRO A 26 8.38 10.10 35.66
N LEU A 27 8.80 9.70 36.86
CA LEU A 27 10.22 9.50 37.19
C LEU A 27 11.01 8.64 36.15
N PRO A 28 10.47 7.53 35.59
CA PRO A 28 11.18 6.76 34.57
C PRO A 28 11.42 7.55 33.26
N VAL A 29 10.50 8.45 32.91
CA VAL A 29 10.64 9.31 31.73
C VAL A 29 11.69 10.39 31.98
N GLN A 30 11.71 10.99 33.17
CA GLN A 30 12.72 11.97 33.57
C GLN A 30 14.13 11.34 33.57
N GLN A 31 14.31 10.19 34.23
CA GLN A 31 15.59 9.47 34.27
C GLN A 31 16.10 9.10 32.87
N GLN A 32 15.21 8.67 31.98
CA GLN A 32 15.56 8.38 30.60
C GLN A 32 16.00 9.66 29.86
N LEU A 33 15.25 10.76 29.96
CA LEU A 33 15.60 12.03 29.30
C LEU A 33 16.94 12.60 29.80
N GLU A 34 17.18 12.62 31.10
CA GLU A 34 18.45 13.09 31.70
C GLU A 34 19.63 12.24 31.19
N ARG A 35 19.46 10.92 31.12
CA ARG A 35 20.46 9.99 30.58
C ARG A 35 20.71 10.23 29.08
N GLU A 36 19.67 10.38 28.28
CA GLU A 36 19.80 10.61 26.83
C GLU A 36 20.50 11.93 26.54
N LEU A 37 20.11 13.02 27.20
CA LEU A 37 20.72 14.34 27.04
C LEU A 37 22.19 14.36 27.42
N ALA A 38 22.57 13.65 28.50
CA ALA A 38 23.98 13.51 28.89
C ALA A 38 24.80 12.79 27.80
N VAL A 39 24.28 11.72 27.20
CA VAL A 39 24.98 10.99 26.11
C VAL A 39 25.04 11.81 24.82
N ILE A 40 23.99 12.58 24.49
CA ILE A 40 23.99 13.45 23.30
C ILE A 40 25.08 14.53 23.43
N SER A 41 25.21 15.15 24.61
CA SER A 41 26.17 16.22 24.85
C SER A 41 27.62 15.74 25.01
N GLU A 42 27.81 14.54 25.57
CA GLU A 42 29.12 13.87 25.63
C GLU A 42 29.68 13.51 24.24
N LEU A 43 28.80 13.38 23.23
CA LEU A 43 29.14 13.01 21.86
C LEU A 43 28.99 14.19 20.85
N ASP A 44 28.74 15.41 21.32
CA ASP A 44 28.60 16.65 20.51
C ASP A 44 27.57 16.53 19.36
N TYR A 45 26.43 15.87 19.63
CA TYR A 45 25.37 15.65 18.63
C TYR A 45 24.18 16.61 18.76
N GLU A 46 24.20 17.63 19.64
CA GLU A 46 23.12 18.59 19.82
C GLU A 46 22.69 19.27 18.50
N GLY A 47 23.66 19.65 17.67
CA GLY A 47 23.42 20.25 16.35
C GLY A 47 22.61 19.35 15.41
N TYR A 48 22.81 18.03 15.50
CA TYR A 48 22.05 17.04 14.72
C TYR A 48 20.57 17.05 15.10
N PHE A 49 20.26 16.93 16.40
CA PHE A 49 18.89 16.92 16.90
C PHE A 49 18.17 18.25 16.63
N LEU A 50 18.86 19.37 16.76
CA LEU A 50 18.32 20.70 16.44
C LEU A 50 18.03 20.86 14.94
N THR A 51 18.93 20.38 14.07
CA THR A 51 18.72 20.37 12.61
C THR A 51 17.46 19.60 12.26
N MET A 52 17.31 18.37 12.77
CA MET A 52 16.12 17.53 12.50
C MET A 52 14.84 18.11 13.12
N TRP A 53 14.93 18.72 14.31
CA TRP A 53 13.81 19.46 14.90
C TRP A 53 13.38 20.66 14.05
N GLU A 54 14.31 21.41 13.44
CA GLU A 54 13.95 22.49 12.53
C GLU A 54 13.21 22.00 11.28
N VAL A 55 13.66 20.89 10.66
CA VAL A 55 12.95 20.25 9.52
C VAL A 55 11.52 19.87 9.94
N VAL A 56 11.36 19.18 11.07
CA VAL A 56 10.05 18.75 11.57
C VAL A 56 9.16 19.94 11.96
N ARG A 57 9.75 21.01 12.51
CA ARG A 57 9.06 22.26 12.81
C ARG A 57 8.59 22.98 11.55
N PHE A 58 9.39 22.97 10.48
CA PHE A 58 8.97 23.47 9.16
C PHE A 58 7.79 22.66 8.63
N CYS A 59 7.89 21.33 8.58
CA CYS A 59 6.79 20.46 8.12
C CYS A 59 5.49 20.74 8.89
N ARG A 60 5.56 20.82 10.24
CA ARG A 60 4.40 21.13 11.08
C ARG A 60 3.79 22.51 10.80
N ARG A 61 4.61 23.52 10.49
CA ARG A 61 4.14 24.88 10.19
C ARG A 61 3.42 24.94 8.84
N GLU A 62 3.94 24.26 7.83
CA GLU A 62 3.35 24.21 6.48
C GLU A 62 2.26 23.13 6.33
N ASN A 63 1.84 22.49 7.43
CA ASN A 63 0.88 21.37 7.46
C ASN A 63 1.30 20.20 6.54
N ILE A 64 2.58 19.83 6.55
CA ILE A 64 3.13 18.65 5.86
C ILE A 64 3.21 17.52 6.88
N LEU A 65 2.63 16.36 6.57
CA LEU A 65 2.77 15.19 7.43
C LEU A 65 4.19 14.61 7.30
N CYS A 66 4.88 14.48 8.45
CA CYS A 66 6.17 13.82 8.56
C CYS A 66 6.25 12.94 9.82
N GLN A 67 7.04 11.88 9.77
CA GLN A 67 7.28 10.98 10.89
C GLN A 67 8.70 10.40 10.85
N GLY A 68 9.46 10.58 11.94
CA GLY A 68 10.75 9.91 12.12
C GLY A 68 10.57 8.41 12.35
N ARG A 69 11.45 7.61 11.74
CA ARG A 69 11.40 6.14 11.76
C ARG A 69 12.75 5.55 12.19
N GLY A 70 12.84 4.22 12.19
CA GLY A 70 14.12 3.54 12.43
C GLY A 70 14.51 3.57 13.90
N SER A 71 15.81 3.68 14.15
CA SER A 71 16.36 3.73 15.51
C SER A 71 15.97 5.00 16.27
N ALA A 72 15.66 6.11 15.60
CA ALA A 72 15.22 7.37 16.21
C ALA A 72 14.00 7.21 17.14
N ALA A 73 13.14 6.21 16.88
CA ALA A 73 11.98 5.91 17.71
C ALA A 73 12.33 5.32 19.09
N ASN A 74 13.60 4.96 19.36
CA ASN A 74 14.05 4.54 20.69
C ASN A 74 14.39 5.73 21.63
N SER A 75 14.42 6.97 21.15
CA SER A 75 14.80 8.15 21.94
C SER A 75 13.61 8.93 22.47
N ALA A 76 13.59 9.14 23.79
CA ALA A 76 12.64 10.02 24.47
C ALA A 76 12.86 11.49 24.07
N VAL A 77 14.09 11.91 23.81
CA VAL A 77 14.41 13.26 23.28
C VAL A 77 13.78 13.46 21.89
N CYS A 78 13.92 12.48 20.98
CA CYS A 78 13.25 12.53 19.68
C CYS A 78 11.71 12.61 19.78
N TYR A 79 11.11 11.92 20.75
CA TYR A 79 9.68 11.99 21.01
C TYR A 79 9.24 13.37 21.54
N CYS A 80 9.99 13.94 22.50
CA CYS A 80 9.71 15.27 23.06
C CYS A 80 9.90 16.41 22.04
N LEU A 81 10.93 16.33 21.19
CA LEU A 81 11.09 17.24 20.03
C LEU A 81 10.02 17.00 18.96
N GLY A 82 9.34 15.85 19.02
CA GLY A 82 8.28 15.48 18.09
C GLY A 82 8.77 14.98 16.73
N ILE A 83 10.04 14.60 16.65
CA ILE A 83 10.67 13.94 15.50
C ILE A 83 10.01 12.57 15.31
N THR A 84 9.81 11.82 16.39
CA THR A 84 9.09 10.54 16.39
C THR A 84 7.73 10.67 17.06
N ALA A 85 6.78 9.82 16.65
CA ALA A 85 5.41 9.80 17.18
C ALA A 85 5.19 8.72 18.27
N ILE A 86 6.26 8.04 18.70
CA ILE A 86 6.21 6.87 19.57
C ILE A 86 6.82 7.20 20.93
N ASP A 87 6.12 6.82 22.00
CA ASP A 87 6.63 6.84 23.37
C ASP A 87 7.55 5.62 23.62
N PRO A 88 8.88 5.80 23.68
CA PRO A 88 9.82 4.69 23.84
C PRO A 88 9.79 4.11 25.26
N VAL A 89 9.43 4.92 26.26
CA VAL A 89 9.43 4.52 27.67
C VAL A 89 8.25 3.58 27.93
N ARG A 90 7.05 3.93 27.45
CA ARG A 90 5.88 3.05 27.52
C ARG A 90 6.06 1.77 26.69
N MET A 91 6.78 1.84 25.58
CA MET A 91 7.09 0.67 24.77
C MET A 91 8.28 -0.16 25.29
N GLY A 92 9.11 0.37 26.19
CA GLY A 92 10.31 -0.31 26.67
C GLY A 92 11.35 -0.53 25.56
N LEU A 93 11.53 0.48 24.71
CA LEU A 93 12.50 0.49 23.61
C LEU A 93 13.93 0.77 24.12
N LEU A 94 14.94 0.36 23.34
CA LEU A 94 16.34 0.35 23.77
C LEU A 94 17.12 1.53 23.16
N PHE A 95 17.41 2.57 23.94
CA PHE A 95 18.08 3.79 23.46
C PHE A 95 19.49 3.53 22.90
N GLU A 96 20.23 2.57 23.47
CA GLU A 96 21.56 2.16 23.05
C GLU A 96 21.61 1.70 21.58
N ARG A 97 20.47 1.23 21.07
CA ARG A 97 20.25 0.82 19.67
C ARG A 97 20.10 2.00 18.69
N PHE A 98 20.05 3.22 19.23
CA PHE A 98 20.11 4.49 18.51
C PHE A 98 21.47 5.16 18.72
N LEU A 99 21.87 5.42 19.96
CA LEU A 99 23.14 6.10 20.27
C LEU A 99 23.87 5.40 21.42
N SER A 100 25.17 5.17 21.27
CA SER A 100 26.02 4.53 22.29
C SER A 100 27.42 5.15 22.32
N ARG A 101 27.95 5.36 23.54
CA ARG A 101 29.29 5.88 23.82
C ARG A 101 30.41 5.04 23.19
N GLU A 102 30.27 3.71 23.24
CA GLU A 102 31.28 2.76 22.74
C GLU A 102 31.39 2.77 21.21
N ARG A 103 30.37 3.32 20.54
CA ARG A 103 30.24 3.26 19.08
C ARG A 103 30.78 4.50 18.39
N ALA A 104 30.56 5.69 18.99
CA ALA A 104 30.88 7.02 18.46
C ALA A 104 30.34 7.34 17.03
N GLU A 105 29.71 6.40 16.33
CA GLU A 105 29.04 6.60 15.05
C GLU A 105 27.92 7.65 15.12
N PRO A 106 27.75 8.48 14.07
CA PRO A 106 26.64 9.43 13.98
C PRO A 106 25.26 8.76 14.11
N PRO A 107 24.26 9.46 14.69
CA PRO A 107 22.87 9.02 14.65
C PRO A 107 22.33 9.11 13.21
N ASP A 108 21.64 8.06 12.73
CA ASP A 108 20.89 8.09 11.45
C ASP A 108 19.39 8.28 11.76
N ILE A 109 18.88 9.51 11.62
CA ILE A 109 17.45 9.80 11.74
C ILE A 109 16.84 9.91 10.33
N ASP A 110 16.24 8.80 9.88
CA ASP A 110 15.34 8.79 8.74
C ASP A 110 14.04 9.55 9.07
N LEU A 111 13.66 10.51 8.22
CA LEU A 111 12.38 11.22 8.28
C LEU A 111 11.52 10.87 7.06
N ASP A 112 10.42 10.15 7.26
CA ASP A 112 9.38 10.00 6.24
C ASP A 112 8.56 11.29 6.15
N ILE A 113 8.33 11.76 4.93
CA ILE A 113 7.58 12.98 4.59
C ILE A 113 6.53 12.60 3.56
N GLU A 114 5.37 13.25 3.59
CA GLU A 114 4.38 13.23 2.52
C GLU A 114 5.00 13.35 1.12
N HIS A 115 4.83 12.31 0.29
CA HIS A 115 5.52 12.18 -1.00
C HIS A 115 5.38 13.42 -1.92
N ASN A 116 4.15 13.91 -2.13
CA ASN A 116 3.87 15.02 -3.05
C ASN A 116 4.35 16.38 -2.54
N ARG A 117 4.56 16.55 -1.23
CA ARG A 117 5.02 17.81 -0.60
C ARG A 117 6.48 17.77 -0.15
N ARG A 118 7.17 16.65 -0.40
CA ARG A 118 8.60 16.45 -0.08
C ARG A 118 9.50 17.52 -0.72
N GLU A 119 9.18 17.98 -1.94
CA GLU A 119 9.96 19.01 -2.62
C GLU A 119 10.01 20.32 -1.82
N GLU A 120 8.90 20.72 -1.21
CA GLU A 120 8.83 21.95 -0.39
C GLU A 120 9.84 21.90 0.76
N VAL A 121 10.04 20.72 1.36
CA VAL A 121 11.01 20.48 2.45
C VAL A 121 12.44 20.49 1.93
N ILE A 122 12.72 19.80 0.81
CA ILE A 122 14.05 19.81 0.17
C ILE A 122 14.46 21.25 -0.17
N GLN A 123 13.57 22.01 -0.80
CA GLN A 123 13.81 23.40 -1.16
C GLN A 123 13.91 24.32 0.06
N TRP A 124 13.22 24.00 1.17
CA TRP A 124 13.43 24.70 2.43
C TRP A 124 14.82 24.44 3.01
N VAL A 125 15.32 23.20 2.97
CA VAL A 125 16.70 22.87 3.41
C VAL A 125 17.73 23.62 2.57
N TYR A 126 17.60 23.64 1.24
CA TYR A 126 18.49 24.43 0.36
C TYR A 126 18.47 25.93 0.68
N ARG A 127 17.29 26.51 0.99
CA ARG A 127 17.19 27.93 1.39
C ARG A 127 17.74 28.21 2.79
N LYS A 128 17.58 27.27 3.74
CA LYS A 128 17.99 27.43 5.15
C LYS A 128 19.51 27.30 5.34
N TYR A 129 20.13 26.30 4.70
CA TYR A 129 21.56 25.99 4.85
C TYR A 129 22.41 26.48 3.67
N GLY A 130 21.78 26.87 2.55
CA GLY A 130 22.42 27.38 1.35
C GLY A 130 22.78 26.27 0.36
N ARG A 131 22.43 26.47 -0.93
CA ARG A 131 22.67 25.54 -2.04
C ARG A 131 24.14 25.12 -2.23
N THR A 132 25.10 25.87 -1.68
CA THR A 132 26.53 25.55 -1.69
C THR A 132 26.95 24.56 -0.60
N HIS A 133 26.21 24.47 0.50
CA HIS A 133 26.50 23.61 1.66
C HIS A 133 25.55 22.40 1.76
N ALA A 134 24.54 22.36 0.90
CA ALA A 134 23.49 21.36 0.86
C ALA A 134 23.49 20.63 -0.49
N ALA A 135 23.44 19.30 -0.51
CA ALA A 135 23.34 18.53 -1.76
C ALA A 135 22.67 17.16 -1.57
N MET A 136 21.96 16.69 -2.60
CA MET A 136 21.46 15.32 -2.68
C MET A 136 22.63 14.33 -2.84
N VAL A 137 22.47 13.14 -2.30
CA VAL A 137 23.44 12.03 -2.44
C VAL A 137 23.19 11.29 -3.76
N ALA A 138 24.22 10.70 -4.38
CA ALA A 138 24.05 9.83 -5.54
C ALA A 138 23.66 8.40 -5.15
N ASN A 139 23.25 7.63 -6.16
CA ASN A 139 22.94 6.22 -6.06
C ASN A 139 23.38 5.53 -7.35
N PHE A 140 24.37 4.63 -7.26
CA PHE A 140 24.94 3.94 -8.41
C PHE A 140 24.03 2.81 -8.91
N ILE A 141 23.37 3.01 -10.05
CA ILE A 141 22.60 1.94 -10.69
C ILE A 141 23.56 0.98 -11.37
N ARG A 142 23.56 -0.28 -10.94
CA ARG A 142 24.39 -1.36 -11.47
C ARG A 142 23.56 -2.37 -12.28
N PHE A 143 24.20 -3.07 -13.20
CA PHE A 143 23.58 -4.15 -13.97
C PHE A 143 23.31 -5.38 -13.09
N ARG A 144 22.06 -5.57 -12.69
CA ARG A 144 21.58 -6.83 -12.10
C ARG A 144 21.23 -7.83 -13.21
N THR A 145 21.27 -9.12 -12.93
CA THR A 145 21.16 -10.22 -13.92
C THR A 145 20.01 -10.04 -14.93
N ARG A 146 18.81 -9.68 -14.48
CA ARG A 146 17.64 -9.44 -15.37
C ARG A 146 17.79 -8.21 -16.29
N SER A 147 18.49 -7.17 -15.86
CA SER A 147 18.80 -6.00 -16.70
C SER A 147 19.98 -6.27 -17.64
N ALA A 148 20.97 -7.03 -17.18
CA ALA A 148 22.12 -7.43 -17.98
C ALA A 148 21.67 -8.30 -19.18
N VAL A 149 20.85 -9.33 -18.94
CA VAL A 149 20.23 -10.14 -20.02
C VAL A 149 19.49 -9.27 -21.04
N ARG A 150 18.75 -8.25 -20.59
CA ARG A 150 17.98 -7.37 -21.49
C ARG A 150 18.87 -6.54 -22.39
N GLU A 151 19.90 -5.89 -21.86
CA GLU A 151 20.79 -5.07 -22.69
C GLU A 151 21.70 -5.95 -23.59
N VAL A 152 22.30 -7.02 -23.07
CA VAL A 152 23.14 -7.93 -23.88
C VAL A 152 22.30 -8.62 -24.96
N GLY A 153 21.11 -9.10 -24.62
CA GLY A 153 20.19 -9.73 -25.58
C GLY A 153 19.81 -8.80 -26.72
N LYS A 154 19.55 -7.52 -26.40
CA LYS A 154 19.30 -6.46 -27.38
C LYS A 154 20.52 -6.19 -28.28
N VAL A 155 21.73 -6.11 -27.71
CA VAL A 155 22.98 -5.87 -28.46
C VAL A 155 23.32 -7.04 -29.39
N LEU A 156 23.06 -8.28 -28.96
CA LEU A 156 23.23 -9.49 -29.78
C LEU A 156 22.11 -9.72 -30.81
N GLY A 157 21.09 -8.85 -30.85
CA GLY A 157 20.03 -8.88 -31.86
C GLY A 157 18.90 -9.89 -31.61
N PHE A 158 18.75 -10.40 -30.39
CA PHE A 158 17.63 -11.29 -30.04
C PHE A 158 16.29 -10.54 -29.99
N ALA A 159 15.19 -11.25 -30.22
CA ALA A 159 13.86 -10.65 -30.16
C ALA A 159 13.49 -10.25 -28.72
N GLU A 160 12.94 -9.04 -28.54
CA GLU A 160 12.59 -8.49 -27.22
C GLU A 160 11.68 -9.42 -26.42
N THR A 161 10.78 -10.13 -27.08
CA THR A 161 9.85 -11.10 -26.46
C THR A 161 10.54 -12.35 -25.90
N GLU A 162 11.65 -12.78 -26.49
CA GLU A 162 12.44 -13.93 -26.01
C GLU A 162 13.33 -13.52 -24.85
N VAL A 163 14.01 -12.38 -24.99
CA VAL A 163 14.87 -11.79 -23.97
C VAL A 163 14.08 -11.42 -22.71
N ASP A 164 12.88 -10.85 -22.87
CA ASP A 164 12.00 -10.55 -21.73
C ASP A 164 11.42 -11.82 -21.07
N ARG A 165 11.16 -12.89 -21.85
CA ARG A 165 10.78 -14.20 -21.30
C ARG A 165 11.89 -14.76 -20.41
N LEU A 166 13.14 -14.76 -20.89
CA LEU A 166 14.31 -15.18 -20.10
C LEU A 166 14.47 -14.31 -18.85
N ALA A 167 14.42 -12.98 -18.99
CA ALA A 167 14.55 -12.04 -17.87
C ALA A 167 13.43 -12.16 -16.82
N LYS A 168 12.23 -12.64 -17.20
CA LYS A 168 11.12 -12.92 -16.28
C LYS A 168 11.29 -14.25 -15.53
N LEU A 169 11.82 -15.28 -16.20
CA LEU A 169 12.04 -16.61 -15.60
C LEU A 169 13.20 -16.62 -14.60
N LEU A 170 14.20 -15.75 -14.77
CA LEU A 170 15.37 -15.69 -13.88
C LEU A 170 15.01 -15.38 -12.41
N PRO A 171 15.52 -16.15 -11.43
CA PRO A 171 15.37 -15.84 -10.01
C PRO A 171 15.96 -14.47 -9.63
N HIS A 172 15.61 -13.96 -8.45
CA HIS A 172 16.13 -12.68 -7.97
C HIS A 172 17.56 -12.75 -7.39
N TYR A 173 18.04 -13.96 -7.06
CA TYR A 173 19.27 -14.19 -6.29
C TYR A 173 20.15 -15.33 -6.81
N GLU A 174 19.82 -15.92 -7.96
CA GLU A 174 20.55 -17.06 -8.54
C GLU A 174 21.06 -16.72 -9.93
N GLY A 175 22.15 -17.37 -10.33
CA GLY A 175 22.70 -17.27 -11.68
C GLY A 175 21.81 -17.91 -12.74
N ILE A 176 22.18 -17.74 -14.01
CA ILE A 176 21.43 -18.30 -15.12
C ILE A 176 21.69 -19.81 -15.21
N SER A 177 20.68 -20.63 -14.93
CA SER A 177 20.77 -22.09 -15.09
C SER A 177 20.45 -22.53 -16.51
N THR A 178 21.01 -23.68 -16.93
CA THR A 178 20.70 -24.35 -18.20
C THR A 178 19.21 -24.65 -18.36
N GLU A 179 18.54 -25.01 -17.27
CA GLU A 179 17.09 -25.26 -17.23
C GLU A 179 16.28 -23.99 -17.50
N THR A 180 16.68 -22.85 -16.92
CA THR A 180 15.98 -21.56 -17.14
C THR A 180 16.09 -21.10 -18.60
N LEU A 181 17.24 -21.35 -19.24
CA LEU A 181 17.45 -21.06 -20.66
C LEU A 181 16.54 -21.90 -21.55
N GLN A 182 16.51 -23.22 -21.34
CA GLN A 182 15.65 -24.11 -22.10
C GLN A 182 14.16 -23.75 -21.94
N GLN A 183 13.71 -23.40 -20.74
CA GLN A 183 12.35 -22.92 -20.48
C GLN A 183 12.03 -21.59 -21.18
N ALA A 184 13.03 -20.73 -21.37
CA ALA A 184 12.88 -19.49 -22.13
C ALA A 184 12.89 -19.71 -23.67
N GLY A 185 13.31 -20.89 -24.13
CA GLY A 185 13.49 -21.22 -25.55
C GLY A 185 14.93 -21.08 -26.07
N PHE A 186 15.90 -20.85 -25.18
CA PHE A 186 17.31 -20.73 -25.53
C PHE A 186 17.99 -22.11 -25.42
N ASP A 187 18.53 -22.60 -26.54
CA ASP A 187 19.41 -23.77 -26.58
C ASP A 187 20.79 -23.48 -25.97
N ALA A 188 21.18 -24.22 -24.93
CA ALA A 188 22.50 -24.10 -24.29
C ALA A 188 23.67 -24.60 -25.18
N GLY A 189 23.40 -25.37 -26.24
CA GLY A 189 24.38 -25.79 -27.25
C GLY A 189 24.70 -24.73 -28.30
N ASN A 190 23.85 -23.71 -28.48
CA ASN A 190 24.04 -22.67 -29.47
C ASN A 190 25.15 -21.67 -29.03
N PRO A 191 26.20 -21.45 -29.83
CA PRO A 191 27.29 -20.53 -29.48
C PRO A 191 26.83 -19.11 -29.16
N MET A 192 25.77 -18.60 -29.82
CA MET A 192 25.27 -17.25 -29.57
C MET A 192 24.52 -17.14 -28.24
N HIS A 193 23.85 -18.21 -27.80
CA HIS A 193 23.23 -18.27 -26.47
C HIS A 193 24.30 -18.41 -25.38
N GLN A 194 25.37 -19.18 -25.62
CA GLN A 194 26.53 -19.22 -24.71
C GLN A 194 27.19 -17.84 -24.59
N HIS A 195 27.32 -17.11 -25.70
CA HIS A 195 27.87 -15.76 -25.72
C HIS A 195 27.01 -14.76 -24.94
N LEU A 196 25.68 -14.84 -25.06
CA LEU A 196 24.73 -14.08 -24.23
C LEU A 196 24.97 -14.31 -22.73
N LEU A 197 25.25 -15.54 -22.30
CA LEU A 197 25.53 -15.85 -20.88
C LEU A 197 26.84 -15.25 -20.41
N ILE A 198 27.92 -15.47 -21.16
CA ILE A 198 29.26 -15.01 -20.81
C ILE A 198 29.24 -13.49 -20.64
N LEU A 199 28.77 -12.75 -21.66
CA LEU A 199 28.68 -11.30 -21.61
C LEU A 199 27.74 -10.80 -20.49
N THR A 200 26.63 -11.51 -20.22
CA THR A 200 25.72 -11.15 -19.12
C THR A 200 26.40 -11.28 -17.76
N MET A 201 27.23 -12.31 -17.57
CA MET A 201 27.98 -12.52 -16.32
C MET A 201 29.14 -11.54 -16.19
N GLU A 202 29.83 -11.20 -17.27
CA GLU A 202 30.91 -10.19 -17.29
C GLU A 202 30.41 -8.79 -16.92
N ILE A 203 29.24 -8.37 -17.42
CA ILE A 203 28.67 -7.07 -17.05
C ILE A 203 27.88 -7.10 -15.73
N GLN A 204 27.82 -8.21 -15.02
CA GLN A 204 27.07 -8.25 -13.76
C GLN A 204 27.71 -7.33 -12.71
N ASP A 205 26.89 -6.52 -12.05
CA ASP A 205 27.26 -5.50 -11.07
C ASP A 205 28.18 -4.37 -11.57
N PHE A 206 28.45 -4.29 -12.90
CA PHE A 206 29.03 -3.11 -13.51
C PHE A 206 28.13 -1.87 -13.33
N PRO A 207 28.69 -0.67 -13.07
CA PRO A 207 27.94 0.57 -13.07
C PRO A 207 27.30 0.85 -14.43
N ARG A 208 26.02 1.20 -14.44
CA ARG A 208 25.25 1.58 -15.64
C ARG A 208 25.12 3.10 -15.78
N HIS A 209 24.70 3.77 -14.71
CA HIS A 209 24.57 5.23 -14.64
C HIS A 209 24.44 5.71 -13.20
N LEU A 210 24.72 7.00 -12.98
CA LEU A 210 24.42 7.69 -11.73
C LEU A 210 22.93 8.02 -11.67
N SER A 211 22.32 7.83 -10.50
CA SER A 211 20.96 8.30 -10.19
C SER A 211 20.98 9.12 -8.91
N ILE A 212 19.92 9.89 -8.65
CA ILE A 212 19.79 10.67 -7.41
C ILE A 212 19.21 9.76 -6.33
N HIS A 213 19.83 9.73 -5.15
CA HIS A 213 19.35 8.92 -4.02
C HIS A 213 17.94 9.39 -3.56
N PRO A 214 17.00 8.47 -3.27
CA PRO A 214 15.60 8.82 -3.02
C PRO A 214 15.32 9.49 -1.67
N GLY A 215 16.32 9.71 -0.81
CA GLY A 215 16.15 10.28 0.55
C GLY A 215 17.30 11.16 1.00
N GLY A 216 18.46 10.52 1.18
CA GLY A 216 19.71 11.08 1.69
C GLY A 216 20.22 12.38 1.07
N PHE A 217 20.72 13.22 1.96
CA PHE A 217 21.08 14.61 1.74
C PHE A 217 22.30 14.96 2.62
N LEU A 218 23.35 15.49 2.01
CA LEU A 218 24.58 15.95 2.68
C LEU A 218 24.39 17.41 3.14
N LEU A 219 24.73 17.71 4.40
CA LEU A 219 24.95 19.08 4.86
C LEU A 219 26.42 19.24 5.24
N GLY A 220 27.18 19.98 4.43
CA GLY A 220 28.57 20.33 4.69
C GLY A 220 28.69 21.50 5.67
N HIS A 221 29.67 21.44 6.56
CA HIS A 221 30.09 22.58 7.38
C HIS A 221 30.84 23.65 6.56
N GLU A 222 31.34 23.26 5.38
CA GLU A 222 31.90 24.12 4.34
C GLU A 222 31.25 23.81 2.97
N PRO A 223 31.52 24.59 1.90
CA PRO A 223 30.91 24.34 0.60
C PRO A 223 31.21 22.93 0.07
N VAL A 224 30.17 22.17 -0.25
CA VAL A 224 30.24 20.75 -0.65
C VAL A 224 31.18 20.52 -1.84
N ALA A 225 31.24 21.49 -2.77
CA ALA A 225 32.13 21.46 -3.94
C ALA A 225 33.64 21.44 -3.61
N ARG A 226 34.05 21.68 -2.35
CA ARG A 226 35.43 21.47 -1.88
C ARG A 226 35.72 20.02 -1.48
N LEU A 227 34.69 19.28 -1.09
CA LEU A 227 34.78 17.88 -0.66
C LEU A 227 34.62 16.95 -1.87
N VAL A 228 33.63 17.21 -2.71
CA VAL A 228 33.21 16.33 -3.82
C VAL A 228 32.66 17.16 -5.00
N PRO A 229 32.95 16.77 -6.26
CA PRO A 229 32.32 17.41 -7.42
C PRO A 229 30.79 17.37 -7.35
N THR A 230 30.18 18.53 -7.61
CA THR A 230 28.72 18.72 -7.61
C THR A 230 28.20 18.97 -9.02
N GLU A 231 27.06 18.39 -9.36
CA GLU A 231 26.33 18.67 -10.60
C GLU A 231 24.90 19.12 -10.32
N ASN A 232 24.29 19.80 -11.30
CA ASN A 232 22.85 20.07 -11.24
C ASN A 232 22.09 18.77 -11.53
N ALA A 233 21.11 18.46 -10.69
CA ALA A 233 20.26 17.30 -10.88
C ALA A 233 19.28 17.49 -12.06
N THR A 234 18.69 16.40 -12.54
CA THR A 234 17.65 16.41 -13.59
C THR A 234 16.34 17.09 -13.16
N MET A 235 16.10 17.19 -11.86
CA MET A 235 15.04 18.03 -11.30
C MET A 235 15.59 19.45 -11.09
N GLU A 236 14.81 20.43 -11.53
CA GLU A 236 15.09 21.85 -11.36
C GLU A 236 15.37 22.21 -9.89
N ASP A 237 16.23 23.20 -9.67
CA ASP A 237 16.67 23.65 -8.35
C ASP A 237 17.18 22.57 -7.39
N ARG A 238 17.74 21.45 -7.90
CA ARG A 238 18.47 20.47 -7.08
C ARG A 238 19.95 20.36 -7.47
N THR A 239 20.79 20.04 -6.48
CA THR A 239 22.25 19.76 -6.62
C THR A 239 22.51 18.36 -6.14
N VAL A 240 23.33 17.58 -6.84
CA VAL A 240 23.72 16.21 -6.46
C VAL A 240 25.24 16.07 -6.45
N ILE A 241 25.77 15.24 -5.53
CA ILE A 241 27.19 14.87 -5.43
C ILE A 241 27.45 13.53 -6.12
N GLN A 242 28.71 13.22 -6.44
CA GLN A 242 29.07 11.95 -7.07
C GLN A 242 29.22 10.75 -6.11
N TRP A 243 29.17 10.98 -4.80
CA TRP A 243 29.27 9.96 -3.75
C TRP A 243 27.90 9.39 -3.32
N ASP A 244 27.87 8.15 -2.86
CA ASP A 244 26.66 7.48 -2.35
C ASP A 244 26.49 7.53 -0.81
N LYS A 245 25.47 6.85 -0.26
CA LYS A 245 25.19 6.86 1.18
C LYS A 245 26.30 6.16 2.00
N GLU A 246 26.97 5.16 1.44
CA GLU A 246 28.05 4.41 2.09
C GLU A 246 29.35 5.23 2.09
N ASP A 247 29.68 5.90 0.97
CA ASP A 247 30.80 6.85 0.89
C ASP A 247 30.75 7.92 2.00
N LEU A 248 29.56 8.50 2.24
CA LEU A 248 29.38 9.50 3.31
C LEU A 248 29.53 8.92 4.72
N GLU A 249 29.15 7.66 4.95
CA GLU A 249 29.37 6.97 6.25
C GLU A 249 30.86 6.75 6.49
N ASN A 250 31.57 6.26 5.47
CA ASN A 250 33.01 5.99 5.52
C ASN A 250 33.83 7.27 5.77
N LEU A 251 33.35 8.43 5.30
CA LEU A 251 33.97 9.74 5.52
C LEU A 251 33.49 10.46 6.78
N GLY A 252 32.54 9.89 7.54
CA GLY A 252 31.98 10.52 8.75
C GLY A 252 31.21 11.83 8.47
N LEU A 253 30.69 12.01 7.25
CA LEU A 253 30.05 13.25 6.83
C LEU A 253 28.59 13.32 7.29
N PHE A 254 28.18 14.51 7.72
CA PHE A 254 26.83 14.76 8.23
C PHE A 254 25.78 14.60 7.12
N LYS A 255 24.76 13.77 7.38
CA LYS A 255 23.65 13.53 6.45
C LYS A 255 22.31 13.45 7.15
N ILE A 256 21.26 13.71 6.38
CA ILE A 256 19.85 13.51 6.75
C ILE A 256 19.12 12.78 5.63
N ASP A 257 18.25 11.83 5.98
CA ASP A 257 17.46 11.07 5.01
C ASP A 257 16.02 11.60 5.00
N LEU A 258 15.67 12.38 3.96
CA LEU A 258 14.35 12.97 3.77
C LEU A 258 13.55 12.14 2.77
N LEU A 259 12.79 11.14 3.23
CA LEU A 259 12.14 10.15 2.37
C LEU A 259 10.70 10.54 2.00
N GLY A 260 10.23 10.14 0.82
CA GLY A 260 8.84 10.37 0.38
C GLY A 260 7.94 9.15 0.60
N LEU A 261 6.92 9.27 1.43
CA LEU A 261 5.99 8.19 1.79
C LEU A 261 4.56 8.48 1.33
N GLY A 262 4.05 7.66 0.40
CA GLY A 262 2.70 7.82 -0.17
C GLY A 262 1.56 7.66 0.85
N ALA A 263 1.72 6.81 1.86
CA ALA A 263 0.72 6.60 2.90
C ALA A 263 0.48 7.85 3.77
N LEU A 264 1.50 8.70 3.97
CA LEU A 264 1.33 10.00 4.64
C LEU A 264 0.52 10.96 3.75
N HIS A 265 0.74 10.97 2.43
CA HIS A 265 -0.07 11.76 1.50
C HIS A 265 -1.54 11.30 1.49
N GLN A 266 -1.79 9.98 1.42
CA GLN A 266 -3.13 9.40 1.54
C GLN A 266 -3.82 9.82 2.85
N LEU A 267 -3.11 9.80 3.99
CA LEU A 267 -3.67 10.21 5.27
C LEU A 267 -3.97 11.71 5.33
N HIS A 268 -3.11 12.57 4.77
CA HIS A 268 -3.36 14.01 4.66
C HIS A 268 -4.65 14.27 3.86
N LEU A 269 -4.73 13.73 2.64
CA LEU A 269 -5.93 13.83 1.80
C LEU A 269 -7.19 13.32 2.51
N ALA A 270 -7.08 12.21 3.26
CA ALA A 270 -8.20 11.69 4.05
C ALA A 270 -8.62 12.64 5.19
N PHE A 271 -7.68 13.24 5.91
CA PHE A 271 -7.99 14.20 6.97
C PHE A 271 -8.59 15.51 6.42
N ASP A 272 -8.14 15.97 5.26
CA ASP A 272 -8.74 17.13 4.56
C ASP A 272 -10.17 16.84 4.09
N LEU A 273 -10.42 15.67 3.50
CA LEU A 273 -11.76 15.23 3.13
C LEU A 273 -12.68 15.06 4.36
N LEU A 274 -12.17 14.55 5.49
CA LEU A 274 -12.89 14.48 6.76
C LEU A 274 -13.22 15.87 7.32
N ARG A 275 -12.30 16.83 7.18
CA ARG A 275 -12.54 18.21 7.56
C ARG A 275 -13.59 18.87 6.66
N ALA A 276 -13.47 18.71 5.34
CA ALA A 276 -14.34 19.36 4.35
C ALA A 276 -15.78 18.80 4.34
N HIS A 277 -15.93 17.47 4.35
CA HIS A 277 -17.24 16.82 4.16
C HIS A 277 -17.92 16.40 5.47
N TRP A 278 -17.16 16.18 6.54
CA TRP A 278 -17.69 15.75 7.84
C TRP A 278 -17.51 16.77 8.97
N GLY A 279 -16.78 17.86 8.74
CA GLY A 279 -16.45 18.86 9.76
C GLY A 279 -15.54 18.34 10.88
N ARG A 280 -14.82 17.22 10.65
CA ARG A 280 -14.05 16.52 11.69
C ARG A 280 -12.55 16.76 11.53
N LEU A 281 -11.93 17.32 12.57
CA LEU A 281 -10.49 17.57 12.64
C LEU A 281 -9.75 16.36 13.22
N PHE A 282 -9.40 15.40 12.37
CA PHE A 282 -8.56 14.26 12.74
C PHE A 282 -7.09 14.47 12.39
N THR A 283 -6.21 13.85 13.16
CA THR A 283 -4.75 13.77 13.00
C THR A 283 -4.29 12.40 13.49
N MET A 284 -3.08 11.95 13.13
CA MET A 284 -2.53 10.67 13.63
C MET A 284 -2.43 10.60 15.16
N ALA A 285 -2.44 11.74 15.86
CA ALA A 285 -2.37 11.83 17.31
C ALA A 285 -3.73 11.83 18.03
N ASN A 286 -4.85 12.07 17.32
CA ASN A 286 -6.19 12.15 17.94
C ASN A 286 -7.20 11.12 17.42
N ILE A 287 -6.84 10.28 16.45
CA ILE A 287 -7.61 9.08 16.13
C ILE A 287 -7.76 8.20 17.39
N PRO A 288 -8.93 7.59 17.64
CA PRO A 288 -9.11 6.69 18.78
C PRO A 288 -8.07 5.58 18.78
N ALA A 289 -7.37 5.38 19.90
CA ALA A 289 -6.49 4.25 20.09
C ALA A 289 -7.29 2.97 20.36
N ASP A 290 -6.75 1.84 19.90
CA ASP A 290 -7.26 0.49 20.10
C ASP A 290 -8.75 0.25 19.75
N ASP A 291 -9.25 0.83 18.65
CA ASP A 291 -10.63 0.70 18.19
C ASP A 291 -11.01 -0.75 17.80
N PRO A 292 -11.95 -1.41 18.51
CA PRO A 292 -12.29 -2.80 18.22
C PRO A 292 -12.87 -3.04 16.81
N PRO A 293 -13.77 -2.20 16.26
CA PRO A 293 -14.22 -2.31 14.86
C PRO A 293 -13.08 -2.29 13.83
N THR A 294 -12.06 -1.44 14.01
CA THR A 294 -10.87 -1.44 13.14
C THR A 294 -10.09 -2.76 13.26
N PHE A 295 -9.88 -3.28 14.47
CA PHE A 295 -9.24 -4.59 14.63
C PHE A 295 -10.08 -5.76 14.10
N ASP A 296 -11.41 -5.70 14.15
CA ASP A 296 -12.28 -6.73 13.56
C ASP A 296 -12.20 -6.78 12.03
N MET A 297 -11.98 -5.64 11.38
CA MET A 297 -11.71 -5.56 9.94
C MET A 297 -10.34 -6.14 9.61
N ILE A 298 -9.31 -5.68 10.34
CA ILE A 298 -7.94 -6.17 10.19
C ILE A 298 -7.89 -7.70 10.41
N CYS A 299 -8.51 -8.23 11.47
CA CYS A 299 -8.61 -9.67 11.75
C CYS A 299 -9.28 -10.50 10.64
N LYS A 300 -10.01 -9.90 9.69
CA LYS A 300 -10.60 -10.60 8.55
C LYS A 300 -9.65 -10.66 7.34
N GLY A 301 -8.50 -9.99 7.40
CA GLY A 301 -7.63 -9.75 6.24
C GLY A 301 -8.17 -8.66 5.31
N ASP A 302 -9.15 -7.87 5.75
CA ASP A 302 -9.87 -6.88 4.93
C ASP A 302 -9.10 -5.55 4.85
N THR A 303 -7.97 -5.58 4.13
CA THR A 303 -6.88 -4.60 4.27
C THR A 303 -6.29 -4.12 2.94
N ILE A 304 -7.05 -4.21 1.84
CA ILE A 304 -6.62 -3.67 0.53
C ILE A 304 -6.31 -2.17 0.65
N GLY A 305 -5.12 -1.74 0.20
CA GLY A 305 -4.68 -0.35 0.30
C GLY A 305 -4.39 0.16 1.71
N VAL A 306 -4.36 -0.72 2.72
CA VAL A 306 -3.92 -0.38 4.08
C VAL A 306 -2.41 -0.55 4.18
N PHE A 307 -1.72 0.48 4.66
CA PHE A 307 -0.26 0.52 4.65
C PHE A 307 0.37 -0.69 5.37
N GLN A 308 1.42 -1.27 4.76
CA GLN A 308 2.18 -2.45 5.19
C GLN A 308 1.42 -3.79 5.29
N ILE A 309 0.13 -3.81 5.62
CA ILE A 309 -0.64 -5.05 5.88
C ILE A 309 -1.55 -5.49 4.71
N GLU A 310 -1.43 -4.84 3.55
CA GLU A 310 -2.22 -5.14 2.34
C GLU A 310 -1.70 -6.31 1.46
N SER A 311 -0.48 -6.81 1.67
CA SER A 311 0.07 -7.86 0.78
C SER A 311 -0.66 -9.20 0.94
N ARG A 312 -0.73 -10.03 -0.10
CA ARG A 312 -1.40 -11.35 -0.04
C ARG A 312 -0.93 -12.23 1.13
N ALA A 313 0.35 -12.15 1.49
CA ALA A 313 0.92 -12.91 2.61
C ALA A 313 0.47 -12.33 3.96
N GLN A 314 0.42 -11.00 4.10
CA GLN A 314 -0.10 -10.31 5.27
C GLN A 314 -1.60 -10.57 5.45
N MET A 315 -2.42 -10.36 4.40
CA MET A 315 -3.86 -10.66 4.40
C MET A 315 -4.19 -12.11 4.79
N ALA A 316 -3.32 -13.07 4.45
CA ALA A 316 -3.48 -14.48 4.83
C ALA A 316 -2.99 -14.79 6.26
N MET A 317 -2.13 -13.95 6.83
CA MET A 317 -1.62 -14.05 8.20
C MET A 317 -2.59 -13.43 9.20
N LEU A 318 -3.17 -12.28 8.89
CA LEU A 318 -4.09 -11.51 9.73
C LEU A 318 -5.21 -12.36 10.41
N PRO A 319 -5.96 -13.25 9.72
CA PRO A 319 -6.95 -14.12 10.35
C PRO A 319 -6.39 -15.17 11.33
N ARG A 320 -5.09 -15.46 11.24
CA ARG A 320 -4.36 -16.40 12.12
C ARG A 320 -3.77 -15.67 13.32
N LEU A 321 -3.19 -14.49 13.10
CA LEU A 321 -2.59 -13.65 14.15
C LEU A 321 -3.65 -13.07 15.09
N ARG A 322 -4.75 -12.58 14.50
CA ARG A 322 -5.85 -11.87 15.18
C ARG A 322 -5.34 -10.72 16.06
N PRO A 323 -4.86 -9.61 15.46
CA PRO A 323 -4.42 -8.43 16.21
C PRO A 323 -5.61 -7.76 16.91
N ARG A 324 -5.41 -7.37 18.17
CA ARG A 324 -6.42 -6.79 19.08
C ARG A 324 -5.95 -5.54 19.82
N ASN A 325 -4.68 -5.17 19.68
CA ASN A 325 -4.09 -3.94 20.19
C ASN A 325 -2.99 -3.46 19.24
N TYR A 326 -2.54 -2.22 19.41
CA TYR A 326 -1.45 -1.63 18.62
C TYR A 326 -0.18 -2.50 18.54
N TYR A 327 0.25 -3.13 19.63
CA TYR A 327 1.47 -3.95 19.66
C TYR A 327 1.37 -5.20 18.78
N ASP A 328 0.17 -5.77 18.62
CA ASP A 328 -0.03 -6.89 17.70
C ASP A 328 0.20 -6.48 16.24
N LEU A 329 -0.03 -5.21 15.87
CA LEU A 329 0.31 -4.70 14.53
C LEU A 329 1.82 -4.51 14.35
N VAL A 330 2.54 -4.12 15.40
CA VAL A 330 4.01 -4.07 15.40
C VAL A 330 4.59 -5.45 15.07
N ILE A 331 3.97 -6.51 15.62
CA ILE A 331 4.31 -7.91 15.29
C ILE A 331 3.91 -8.27 13.85
N GLU A 332 2.73 -7.90 13.36
CA GLU A 332 2.32 -8.25 11.99
C GLU A 332 3.25 -7.63 10.92
N VAL A 333 3.68 -6.38 11.11
CA VAL A 333 4.62 -5.67 10.22
C VAL A 333 6.03 -6.31 10.24
N SER A 334 6.40 -7.03 11.31
CA SER A 334 7.69 -7.72 11.43
C SER A 334 7.67 -9.18 11.00
N ILE A 335 6.59 -9.92 11.26
CA ILE A 335 6.56 -11.39 11.22
C ILE A 335 6.47 -12.00 9.82
N VAL A 336 5.83 -11.33 8.85
CA VAL A 336 5.63 -11.86 7.49
C VAL A 336 6.82 -11.52 6.60
N ARG A 337 7.98 -12.13 6.90
CA ARG A 337 9.26 -11.93 6.19
C ARG A 337 10.00 -13.27 6.03
N PRO A 338 10.91 -13.40 5.03
CA PRO A 338 11.68 -14.63 4.83
C PRO A 338 12.41 -15.13 6.09
N GLY A 339 13.01 -14.22 6.88
CA GLY A 339 13.71 -14.56 8.12
C GLY A 339 12.89 -15.31 9.16
N PRO A 340 11.86 -14.69 9.77
CA PRO A 340 11.01 -15.35 10.75
C PRO A 340 10.38 -16.65 10.23
N ILE A 341 10.07 -16.73 8.93
CA ILE A 341 9.55 -17.93 8.26
C ILE A 341 10.60 -19.04 8.23
N SER A 342 11.79 -18.78 7.66
CA SER A 342 12.89 -19.75 7.56
C SER A 342 13.48 -20.13 8.93
N GLY A 343 13.51 -19.18 9.88
CA GLY A 343 13.90 -19.41 11.27
C GLY A 343 12.84 -20.14 12.11
N GLY A 344 11.72 -20.55 11.52
CA GLY A 344 10.69 -21.37 12.17
C GLY A 344 9.92 -20.69 13.31
N MET A 345 10.01 -19.37 13.45
CA MET A 345 9.51 -18.62 14.62
C MET A 345 8.01 -18.31 14.54
N VAL A 346 7.48 -18.19 13.32
CA VAL A 346 6.08 -17.82 13.05
C VAL A 346 5.10 -18.86 13.63
N HIS A 347 5.35 -20.15 13.41
CA HIS A 347 4.43 -21.21 13.82
C HIS A 347 4.29 -21.37 15.34
N PRO A 348 5.38 -21.43 16.14
CA PRO A 348 5.29 -21.38 17.60
C PRO A 348 4.51 -20.17 18.12
N TYR A 349 4.82 -18.96 17.61
CA TYR A 349 4.12 -17.74 18.02
C TYR A 349 2.60 -17.84 17.77
N LEU A 350 2.19 -18.25 16.57
CA LEU A 350 0.77 -18.42 16.23
C LEU A 350 0.07 -19.51 17.07
N ARG A 351 0.74 -20.63 17.40
CA ARG A 351 0.16 -21.68 18.25
C ARG A 351 -0.08 -21.18 19.67
N ARG A 352 0.88 -20.45 20.26
CA ARG A 352 0.73 -19.83 21.58
C ARG A 352 -0.34 -18.75 21.59
N ARG A 353 -0.34 -17.88 20.57
CA ARG A 353 -1.35 -16.83 20.37
C ARG A 353 -2.78 -17.40 20.24
N THR A 354 -2.93 -18.58 19.65
CA THR A 354 -4.22 -19.28 19.52
C THR A 354 -4.53 -20.26 20.65
N GLY A 355 -3.72 -20.29 21.73
CA GLY A 355 -3.92 -21.16 22.89
C GLY A 355 -3.69 -22.66 22.63
N LYS A 356 -3.09 -23.03 21.48
CA LYS A 356 -2.79 -24.42 21.10
C LYS A 356 -1.49 -24.95 21.71
N GLU A 357 -0.64 -24.05 22.22
CA GLU A 357 0.63 -24.35 22.86
C GLU A 357 0.72 -23.46 24.12
N ARG A 358 1.19 -24.02 25.24
CA ARG A 358 1.38 -23.26 26.48
C ARG A 358 2.53 -22.27 26.30
N ILE A 359 2.39 -21.07 26.87
CA ILE A 359 3.51 -20.13 26.96
C ILE A 359 4.43 -20.61 28.08
N GLU A 360 5.66 -20.95 27.72
CA GLU A 360 6.70 -21.38 28.67
C GLU A 360 7.92 -20.46 28.52
N TYR A 361 8.42 -19.95 29.64
CA TYR A 361 9.63 -19.16 29.74
C TYR A 361 10.73 -20.04 30.35
N PRO A 362 11.84 -20.31 29.64
CA PRO A 362 12.87 -21.24 30.12
C PRO A 362 13.60 -20.78 31.39
N HIS A 363 13.57 -19.49 31.71
CA HIS A 363 14.11 -18.93 32.93
C HIS A 363 13.39 -17.62 33.28
N ALA A 364 13.22 -17.33 34.57
CA ALA A 364 12.45 -16.18 35.06
C ALA A 364 13.01 -14.82 34.57
N SER A 365 14.33 -14.71 34.40
CA SER A 365 14.95 -13.47 33.86
C SER A 365 14.56 -13.17 32.41
N LEU A 366 14.10 -14.16 31.64
CA LEU A 366 13.74 -13.98 30.22
C LEU A 366 12.26 -13.60 30.03
N GLU A 367 11.42 -13.73 31.07
CA GLU A 367 10.01 -13.33 30.98
C GLU A 367 9.86 -11.85 30.59
N PRO A 368 10.51 -10.86 31.24
CA PRO A 368 10.30 -9.44 30.91
C PRO A 368 10.57 -9.10 29.43
N VAL A 369 11.57 -9.76 28.81
CA VAL A 369 11.96 -9.55 27.41
C VAL A 369 10.97 -10.22 26.44
N LEU A 370 10.56 -11.46 26.74
CA LEU A 370 9.78 -12.31 25.82
C LEU A 370 8.27 -12.30 26.08
N LYS A 371 7.79 -11.66 27.16
CA LYS A 371 6.37 -11.62 27.52
C LYS A 371 5.48 -11.00 26.45
N LYS A 372 5.95 -9.91 25.84
CA LYS A 372 5.24 -9.21 24.75
C LYS A 372 5.06 -10.08 23.50
N THR A 373 5.97 -11.02 23.26
CA THR A 373 6.01 -11.90 22.08
C THR A 373 5.79 -13.37 22.43
N LEU A 374 5.09 -13.64 23.55
CA LEU A 374 4.63 -14.97 23.97
C LEU A 374 5.76 -16.04 24.05
N GLY A 375 6.94 -15.64 24.54
CA GLY A 375 8.07 -16.58 24.70
C GLY A 375 8.84 -16.88 23.41
N VAL A 376 8.63 -16.12 22.33
CA VAL A 376 9.35 -16.26 21.05
C VAL A 376 10.07 -14.93 20.75
N PRO A 377 11.40 -14.89 20.53
CA PRO A 377 12.04 -13.67 20.06
C PRO A 377 11.56 -13.36 18.63
N LEU A 378 11.15 -12.11 18.36
CA LEU A 378 10.68 -11.65 17.04
C LEU A 378 11.41 -10.41 16.53
N PHE A 379 12.14 -9.70 17.39
CA PHE A 379 12.83 -8.43 17.05
C PHE A 379 14.34 -8.48 17.36
N GLN A 380 15.12 -7.65 16.66
CA GLN A 380 16.55 -7.49 16.92
C GLN A 380 16.84 -7.00 18.35
N GLU A 381 16.06 -6.02 18.83
CA GLU A 381 16.19 -5.44 20.16
C GLU A 381 15.97 -6.50 21.26
N GLN A 382 15.02 -7.43 21.05
CA GLN A 382 14.82 -8.57 21.96
C GLN A 382 16.02 -9.53 21.96
N VAL A 383 16.63 -9.80 20.80
CA VAL A 383 17.85 -10.61 20.72
C VAL A 383 19.00 -9.98 21.51
N MET A 384 19.20 -8.67 21.38
CA MET A 384 20.21 -7.94 22.16
C MET A 384 19.91 -8.00 23.66
N GLN A 385 18.66 -7.76 24.06
CA GLN A 385 18.22 -7.88 25.45
C GLN A 385 18.39 -9.32 25.99
N LEU A 386 18.14 -10.35 25.18
CA LEU A 386 18.42 -11.74 25.55
C LEU A 386 19.93 -11.97 25.77
N ALA A 387 20.81 -11.46 24.91
CA ALA A 387 22.26 -11.61 25.12
C ALA A 387 22.73 -10.93 26.42
N VAL A 388 22.24 -9.72 26.72
CA VAL A 388 22.54 -9.01 27.96
C VAL A 388 21.99 -9.77 29.18
N VAL A 389 20.71 -10.12 29.19
CA VAL A 389 20.05 -10.70 30.38
C VAL A 389 20.38 -12.18 30.59
N ALA A 390 20.54 -12.95 29.52
CA ALA A 390 20.79 -14.39 29.59
C ALA A 390 22.28 -14.76 29.65
N ALA A 391 23.17 -13.90 29.12
CA ALA A 391 24.59 -14.20 28.98
C ALA A 391 25.52 -13.07 29.49
N ASP A 392 25.01 -12.10 30.27
CA ASP A 392 25.80 -10.98 30.83
C ASP A 392 26.72 -10.31 29.80
N TYR A 393 26.21 -10.13 28.58
CA TYR A 393 26.93 -9.36 27.57
C TYR A 393 27.05 -7.91 28.04
N THR A 394 28.27 -7.35 27.99
CA THR A 394 28.46 -5.91 28.14
C THR A 394 27.77 -5.17 26.98
N PRO A 395 27.50 -3.86 27.09
CA PRO A 395 26.96 -3.07 25.98
C PRO A 395 27.78 -3.24 24.68
N GLY A 396 29.11 -3.20 24.78
CA GLY A 396 30.00 -3.42 23.64
C GLY A 396 29.99 -4.84 23.08
N GLU A 397 29.87 -5.88 23.92
CA GLU A 397 29.67 -7.26 23.44
C GLU A 397 28.32 -7.41 22.71
N ALA A 398 27.27 -6.73 23.16
CA ALA A 398 25.95 -6.75 22.55
C ALA A 398 25.89 -6.01 21.21
N ASP A 399 26.60 -4.89 21.06
CA ASP A 399 26.76 -4.22 19.76
C ASP A 399 27.65 -5.02 18.80
N GLN A 400 28.73 -5.64 19.27
CA GLN A 400 29.56 -6.52 18.44
C GLN A 400 28.73 -7.69 17.87
N LEU A 401 27.89 -8.31 18.71
CA LEU A 401 26.93 -9.33 18.26
C LEU A 401 25.98 -8.78 17.19
N ARG A 402 25.43 -7.56 17.36
CA ARG A 402 24.58 -6.90 16.36
C ARG A 402 25.30 -6.68 15.02
N ARG A 403 26.56 -6.24 15.03
CA ARG A 403 27.36 -6.02 13.81
C ARG A 403 27.70 -7.34 13.11
N ASP A 404 28.10 -8.37 13.84
CA ASP A 404 28.40 -9.69 13.27
C ASP A 404 27.13 -10.45 12.80
N MET A 405 25.95 -10.12 13.35
CA MET A 405 24.66 -10.54 12.78
C MET A 405 24.40 -9.87 11.42
N ALA A 406 24.58 -8.54 11.31
CA ALA A 406 24.32 -7.80 10.06
C ALA A 406 25.30 -8.20 8.93
N ALA A 407 26.55 -8.51 9.27
CA ALA A 407 27.60 -8.92 8.32
C ALA A 407 27.66 -10.45 8.07
N TRP A 408 26.56 -11.18 8.28
CA TRP A 408 26.49 -12.65 8.21
C TRP A 408 27.05 -13.23 6.90
N ARG A 409 26.61 -12.72 5.74
CA ARG A 409 26.94 -13.28 4.41
C ARG A 409 28.42 -13.23 4.02
N SER A 410 29.21 -12.35 4.63
CA SER A 410 30.59 -12.07 4.18
C SER A 410 31.69 -12.55 5.13
N SER A 411 31.35 -13.02 6.33
CA SER A 411 32.33 -12.99 7.43
C SER A 411 32.42 -14.21 8.35
N GLY A 412 31.34 -14.99 8.55
CA GLY A 412 31.32 -16.14 9.47
C GLY A 412 31.63 -15.83 10.95
N ARG A 413 31.74 -14.55 11.33
CA ARG A 413 32.27 -14.11 12.63
C ARG A 413 31.37 -14.46 13.81
N ILE A 414 30.06 -14.50 13.59
CA ILE A 414 29.04 -14.79 14.60
C ILE A 414 29.22 -16.15 15.29
N GLU A 415 29.87 -17.14 14.67
CA GLU A 415 30.11 -18.46 15.29
C GLU A 415 31.01 -18.32 16.53
N ARG A 416 31.85 -17.27 16.60
CA ARG A 416 32.65 -16.91 17.78
C ARG A 416 31.79 -16.53 19.00
N HIS A 417 30.55 -16.10 18.78
CA HIS A 417 29.60 -15.80 19.87
C HIS A 417 28.91 -17.06 20.40
N ARG A 418 28.85 -18.16 19.64
CA ARG A 418 28.11 -19.39 19.98
C ARG A 418 28.52 -19.97 21.32
N GLU A 419 29.81 -20.31 21.45
CA GLU A 419 30.35 -20.92 22.66
C GLU A 419 30.23 -19.99 23.88
N ARG A 420 30.51 -18.69 23.69
CA ARG A 420 30.39 -17.67 24.74
C ARG A 420 28.95 -17.52 25.23
N LEU A 421 27.99 -17.46 24.31
CA LEU A 421 26.56 -17.33 24.63
C LEU A 421 26.07 -18.58 25.37
N ILE A 422 26.34 -19.78 24.84
CA ILE A 422 25.88 -21.04 25.44
C ILE A 422 26.51 -21.25 26.82
N SER A 423 27.81 -21.03 26.97
CA SER A 423 28.52 -21.20 28.25
C SER A 423 27.95 -20.28 29.35
N ARG A 424 27.76 -18.99 29.06
CA ARG A 424 27.20 -18.02 30.02
C ARG A 424 25.70 -18.24 30.29
N MET A 425 24.92 -18.72 29.31
CA MET A 425 23.53 -19.12 29.56
C MET A 425 23.45 -20.35 30.49
N LYS A 426 24.33 -21.35 30.28
CA LYS A 426 24.41 -22.53 31.15
C LYS A 426 24.82 -22.17 32.59
N SER A 427 25.75 -21.23 32.79
CA SER A 427 26.13 -20.79 34.14
C SER A 427 25.00 -20.07 34.89
N LYS A 428 24.02 -19.48 34.18
CA LYS A 428 22.76 -18.97 34.76
C LYS A 428 21.67 -20.03 34.99
N GLY A 429 21.96 -21.31 34.77
CA GLY A 429 20.97 -22.38 34.90
C GLY A 429 19.96 -22.48 33.75
N ILE A 430 20.24 -21.85 32.60
CA ILE A 430 19.43 -21.98 31.40
C ILE A 430 19.82 -23.28 30.68
N ALA A 431 18.81 -24.09 30.31
CA ALA A 431 19.04 -25.37 29.62
C ALA A 431 19.82 -25.20 28.32
N GLU A 432 20.83 -26.04 28.10
CA GLU A 432 21.73 -26.01 26.94
C GLU A 432 20.99 -26.09 25.61
N GLU A 433 19.98 -26.96 25.51
CA GLU A 433 19.12 -27.04 24.33
C GLU A 433 18.44 -25.71 23.99
N PHE A 434 18.03 -24.95 25.01
CA PHE A 434 17.43 -23.64 24.78
C PHE A 434 18.48 -22.60 24.39
N ALA A 435 19.67 -22.63 24.98
CA ALA A 435 20.77 -21.76 24.58
C ALA A 435 21.18 -21.99 23.11
N ILE A 436 21.24 -23.26 22.68
CA ILE A 436 21.44 -23.64 21.26
C ILE A 436 20.30 -23.12 20.39
N ARG A 437 19.03 -23.35 20.77
CA ARG A 437 17.87 -22.83 20.02
C ARG A 437 17.88 -21.30 19.90
N VAL A 438 18.28 -20.59 20.95
CA VAL A 438 18.43 -19.12 20.90
C VAL A 438 19.54 -18.73 19.94
N PHE A 439 20.71 -19.36 19.97
CA PHE A 439 21.78 -19.06 19.01
C PHE A 439 21.35 -19.31 17.55
N GLU A 440 20.67 -20.43 17.28
CA GLU A 440 20.10 -20.74 15.95
C GLU A 440 19.06 -19.70 15.50
N GLN A 441 18.23 -19.19 16.43
CA GLN A 441 17.31 -18.09 16.16
C GLN A 441 18.05 -16.79 15.85
N ILE A 442 19.06 -16.43 16.65
CA ILE A 442 19.95 -15.26 16.43
C ILE A 442 20.61 -15.34 15.06
N ARG A 443 21.04 -16.52 14.62
CA ARG A 443 21.57 -16.74 13.27
C ARG A 443 20.54 -16.42 12.18
N GLY A 444 19.30 -16.89 12.33
CA GLY A 444 18.20 -16.54 11.43
C GLY A 444 17.83 -15.04 11.44
N PHE A 445 18.10 -14.33 12.55
CA PHE A 445 17.95 -12.88 12.63
C PHE A 445 19.05 -12.09 11.90
N GLY A 446 20.23 -12.68 11.66
CA GLY A 446 21.31 -12.01 10.91
C GLY A 446 20.95 -11.68 9.46
N GLU A 447 20.14 -12.54 8.82
CA GLU A 447 19.77 -12.35 7.41
C GLU A 447 18.60 -11.38 7.20
N TYR A 448 17.71 -11.23 8.18
CA TYR A 448 16.37 -10.62 7.97
C TYR A 448 15.72 -10.00 9.23
N GLY A 449 16.46 -9.87 10.33
CA GLY A 449 15.90 -9.37 11.58
C GLY A 449 15.38 -7.94 11.46
N PHE A 450 14.21 -7.69 12.03
CA PHE A 450 13.54 -6.40 11.89
C PHE A 450 13.57 -5.60 13.21
N PRO A 451 13.86 -4.29 13.18
CA PRO A 451 13.86 -3.47 14.39
C PRO A 451 12.44 -3.25 14.93
N GLU A 452 12.23 -3.49 16.22
CA GLU A 452 10.96 -3.21 16.94
C GLU A 452 10.59 -1.72 16.82
N SER A 453 11.57 -0.85 16.98
CA SER A 453 11.45 0.62 16.88
C SER A 453 10.96 1.09 15.50
N HIS A 454 11.48 0.49 14.42
CA HIS A 454 11.05 0.77 13.05
C HIS A 454 9.68 0.13 12.74
N ALA A 455 9.42 -1.09 13.23
CA ALA A 455 8.13 -1.75 13.11
C ALA A 455 6.99 -0.95 13.76
N ALA A 456 7.25 -0.40 14.95
CA ALA A 456 6.33 0.46 15.68
C ALA A 456 5.98 1.70 14.84
N SER A 457 6.98 2.31 14.22
CA SER A 457 6.81 3.54 13.43
C SER A 457 5.79 3.33 12.31
N PHE A 458 5.91 2.23 11.58
CA PHE A 458 4.98 1.89 10.51
C PHE A 458 3.63 1.34 10.99
N ALA A 459 3.58 0.67 12.15
CA ALA A 459 2.33 0.18 12.72
C ALA A 459 1.34 1.33 13.04
N LEU A 460 1.84 2.52 13.39
CA LEU A 460 1.00 3.71 13.60
C LEU A 460 0.29 4.15 12.30
N ILE A 461 1.02 4.20 11.19
CA ILE A 461 0.49 4.56 9.86
C ILE A 461 -0.45 3.47 9.33
N ALA A 462 -0.12 2.19 9.56
CA ALA A 462 -0.98 1.06 9.24
C ALA A 462 -2.31 1.13 10.03
N TYR A 463 -2.26 1.43 11.32
CA TYR A 463 -3.44 1.63 12.15
C TYR A 463 -4.28 2.83 11.68
N ALA A 464 -3.66 3.98 11.42
CA ALA A 464 -4.35 5.17 10.94
C ALA A 464 -5.07 4.93 9.60
N THR A 465 -4.40 4.30 8.62
CA THR A 465 -5.02 3.97 7.32
C THR A 465 -6.14 2.94 7.48
N ALA A 466 -5.98 1.92 8.33
CA ALA A 466 -7.04 0.96 8.64
C ALA A 466 -8.24 1.59 9.35
N TRP A 467 -8.01 2.58 10.21
CA TRP A 467 -9.07 3.31 10.90
C TRP A 467 -9.90 4.15 9.93
N VAL A 468 -9.27 4.88 9.00
CA VAL A 468 -10.00 5.60 7.95
C VAL A 468 -10.78 4.63 7.06
N ARG A 469 -10.16 3.53 6.58
CA ARG A 469 -10.84 2.47 5.80
C ARG A 469 -12.09 1.94 6.50
N ARG A 470 -12.00 1.68 7.82
CA ARG A 470 -13.10 1.13 8.60
C ARG A 470 -14.26 2.10 8.79
N HIS A 471 -13.97 3.36 9.10
CA HIS A 471 -14.98 4.32 9.57
C HIS A 471 -15.52 5.26 8.48
N TYR A 472 -14.76 5.44 7.39
CA TYR A 472 -15.07 6.32 6.25
C TYR A 472 -14.51 5.71 4.95
N PRO A 473 -15.09 4.61 4.45
CA PRO A 473 -14.59 3.91 3.25
C PRO A 473 -14.66 4.78 1.99
N ASP A 474 -15.63 5.68 1.91
CA ASP A 474 -15.76 6.70 0.85
C ASP A 474 -14.55 7.66 0.82
N VAL A 475 -14.20 8.24 1.98
CA VAL A 475 -13.00 9.07 2.14
C VAL A 475 -11.73 8.27 1.84
N PHE A 476 -11.62 7.06 2.39
CA PHE A 476 -10.46 6.19 2.20
C PHE A 476 -10.21 5.91 0.72
N THR A 477 -11.25 5.50 -0.02
CA THR A 477 -11.15 5.23 -1.46
C THR A 477 -10.81 6.49 -2.25
N CYS A 478 -11.43 7.63 -1.96
CA CYS A 478 -11.13 8.89 -2.64
C CYS A 478 -9.67 9.32 -2.44
N ALA A 479 -9.18 9.28 -1.19
CA ALA A 479 -7.80 9.61 -0.83
C ALA A 479 -6.79 8.61 -1.40
N LEU A 480 -7.06 7.30 -1.31
CA LEU A 480 -6.18 6.25 -1.84
C LEU A 480 -6.08 6.30 -3.36
N LEU A 481 -7.20 6.56 -4.06
CA LEU A 481 -7.17 6.82 -5.50
C LEU A 481 -6.28 8.04 -5.76
N ASN A 482 -6.55 9.18 -5.12
CA ASN A 482 -5.79 10.42 -5.34
C ASN A 482 -4.27 10.27 -5.09
N ALA A 483 -3.87 9.46 -4.11
CA ALA A 483 -2.46 9.17 -3.80
C ALA A 483 -1.77 8.17 -4.75
N GLN A 484 -2.47 7.56 -5.71
CA GLN A 484 -1.84 6.71 -6.74
C GLN A 484 -0.82 7.47 -7.61
N PRO A 485 0.29 6.84 -8.03
CA PRO A 485 0.61 5.41 -7.90
C PRO A 485 1.22 5.01 -6.54
N MET A 486 0.56 4.12 -5.80
CA MET A 486 1.09 3.53 -4.55
C MET A 486 0.40 2.22 -4.16
N GLY A 487 1.03 1.43 -3.29
CA GLY A 487 0.50 0.15 -2.81
C GLY A 487 0.58 -0.98 -3.82
N PHE A 488 -0.11 -2.10 -3.55
CA PHE A 488 -0.01 -3.32 -4.38
C PHE A 488 -1.14 -3.46 -5.42
N TYR A 489 -2.14 -2.58 -5.40
CA TYR A 489 -3.41 -2.77 -6.10
C TYR A 489 -3.68 -1.69 -7.14
N THR A 490 -4.19 -2.12 -8.31
CA THR A 490 -4.58 -1.20 -9.38
C THR A 490 -5.81 -0.37 -8.98
N PRO A 491 -6.00 0.84 -9.57
CA PRO A 491 -7.21 1.64 -9.37
C PRO A 491 -8.51 0.86 -9.59
N ALA A 492 -8.56 -0.01 -10.62
CA ALA A 492 -9.70 -0.91 -10.85
C ALA A 492 -9.97 -1.82 -9.65
N THR A 493 -8.94 -2.42 -9.05
CA THR A 493 -9.11 -3.30 -7.88
C THR A 493 -9.58 -2.52 -6.65
N ILE A 494 -9.08 -1.30 -6.46
CA ILE A 494 -9.49 -0.40 -5.37
C ILE A 494 -10.96 0.01 -5.52
N ILE A 495 -11.41 0.29 -6.75
CA ILE A 495 -12.80 0.63 -7.06
C ILE A 495 -13.73 -0.58 -6.82
N GLU A 496 -13.37 -1.77 -7.28
CA GLU A 496 -14.14 -3.00 -7.05
C GLU A 496 -14.22 -3.37 -5.56
N ASP A 497 -13.15 -3.13 -4.80
CA ASP A 497 -13.16 -3.28 -3.34
C ASP A 497 -14.06 -2.24 -2.67
N ALA A 498 -14.04 -0.98 -3.11
CA ALA A 498 -14.91 0.08 -2.60
C ALA A 498 -16.40 -0.22 -2.85
N LYS A 499 -16.75 -0.68 -4.06
CA LYS A 499 -18.12 -1.13 -4.40
C LYS A 499 -18.59 -2.26 -3.47
N ARG A 500 -17.73 -3.23 -3.16
CA ARG A 500 -18.04 -4.33 -2.21
C ARG A 500 -18.27 -3.85 -0.78
N HIS A 501 -17.69 -2.70 -0.41
CA HIS A 501 -17.92 -2.02 0.86
C HIS A 501 -19.10 -1.03 0.84
N GLY A 502 -19.87 -0.98 -0.25
CA GLY A 502 -21.05 -0.13 -0.39
C GLY A 502 -20.75 1.32 -0.77
N VAL A 503 -19.51 1.64 -1.19
CA VAL A 503 -19.16 2.96 -1.71
C VAL A 503 -19.66 3.07 -3.15
N LEU A 504 -20.48 4.08 -3.43
CA LEU A 504 -20.88 4.42 -4.80
C LEU A 504 -19.71 5.13 -5.49
N VAL A 505 -19.29 4.64 -6.66
CA VAL A 505 -18.23 5.26 -7.48
C VAL A 505 -18.85 5.75 -8.78
N LEU A 506 -18.78 7.07 -9.01
CA LEU A 506 -19.36 7.73 -10.18
C LEU A 506 -18.29 7.89 -11.28
N PRO A 507 -18.65 7.75 -12.57
CA PRO A 507 -17.73 7.94 -13.69
C PRO A 507 -17.21 9.38 -13.77
N VAL A 508 -16.20 9.58 -14.62
CA VAL A 508 -15.73 10.91 -15.00
C VAL A 508 -16.87 11.66 -15.70
N ASP A 509 -16.98 12.96 -15.46
CA ASP A 509 -17.99 13.85 -16.06
C ASP A 509 -17.36 15.23 -16.34
N ILE A 510 -17.49 15.73 -17.55
CA ILE A 510 -16.82 16.97 -18.00
C ILE A 510 -17.40 18.24 -17.35
N ALA A 511 -18.64 18.21 -16.86
CA ALA A 511 -19.24 19.33 -16.14
C ALA A 511 -18.84 19.36 -14.66
N THR A 512 -18.61 18.21 -14.03
CA THR A 512 -18.46 18.11 -12.55
C THR A 512 -17.12 17.54 -12.06
N SER A 513 -16.49 16.59 -12.74
CA SER A 513 -15.23 16.00 -12.28
C SER A 513 -14.10 17.03 -12.21
N ALA A 514 -13.45 17.16 -11.06
CA ALA A 514 -12.14 17.80 -10.94
C ALA A 514 -11.03 16.95 -11.59
N TRP A 515 -9.79 17.45 -11.57
CA TRP A 515 -8.63 16.65 -12.00
C TRP A 515 -8.44 15.39 -11.13
N HIS A 516 -8.55 15.58 -9.82
CA HIS A 516 -8.53 14.54 -8.80
C HIS A 516 -9.95 14.00 -8.53
N CYS A 517 -10.04 12.81 -7.92
CA CYS A 517 -11.30 12.28 -7.41
C CYS A 517 -11.85 13.17 -6.29
N THR A 518 -13.17 13.24 -6.17
CA THR A 518 -13.89 14.08 -5.20
C THR A 518 -15.02 13.30 -4.51
N LEU A 519 -15.58 13.86 -3.45
CA LEU A 519 -16.75 13.31 -2.75
C LEU A 519 -18.00 14.15 -3.04
N GLU A 520 -19.06 13.50 -3.52
CA GLU A 520 -20.35 14.11 -3.86
C GLU A 520 -21.49 13.48 -3.06
N LEU A 521 -22.57 14.23 -2.82
CA LEU A 521 -23.79 13.67 -2.22
C LEU A 521 -24.56 12.85 -3.27
N PRO A 522 -25.02 11.62 -2.98
CA PRO A 522 -25.66 10.75 -3.99
C PRO A 522 -26.89 11.35 -4.71
N ASN A 523 -27.54 12.37 -4.12
CA ASN A 523 -28.71 13.05 -4.69
C ASN A 523 -28.38 14.09 -5.78
N THR A 524 -27.13 14.26 -6.19
CA THR A 524 -26.77 15.11 -7.36
C THR A 524 -27.00 14.43 -8.71
N MET A 525 -27.56 13.21 -8.73
CA MET A 525 -28.20 12.63 -9.92
C MET A 525 -29.27 13.60 -10.45
N ARG A 526 -28.93 14.40 -11.47
CA ARG A 526 -29.95 14.95 -12.37
C ARG A 526 -30.76 13.76 -12.90
N PRO A 527 -32.10 13.82 -12.93
CA PRO A 527 -32.90 12.68 -13.33
C PRO A 527 -32.48 12.24 -14.73
N GLN A 528 -32.05 10.97 -14.85
CA GLN A 528 -31.97 10.33 -16.15
C GLN A 528 -33.36 10.43 -16.78
N VAL A 529 -33.45 11.09 -17.93
CA VAL A 529 -34.71 11.24 -18.65
C VAL A 529 -35.21 9.83 -18.95
N ALA A 530 -36.32 9.45 -18.31
CA ALA A 530 -36.95 8.16 -18.56
C ALA A 530 -37.31 8.07 -20.05
N PRO A 531 -37.15 6.89 -20.69
CA PRO A 531 -37.61 6.71 -22.06
C PRO A 531 -39.12 6.99 -22.08
N ASN A 532 -39.52 7.99 -22.84
CA ASN A 532 -40.89 8.47 -22.86
C ASN A 532 -41.74 7.48 -23.69
N GLU A 533 -42.28 6.44 -23.05
CA GLU A 533 -43.25 5.52 -23.64
C GLU A 533 -44.59 6.23 -23.86
N GLN A 534 -44.66 7.03 -24.92
CA GLN A 534 -45.90 7.61 -25.41
C GLN A 534 -45.76 7.96 -26.89
N ASN A 535 -45.99 6.96 -27.75
CA ASN A 535 -46.48 7.18 -29.09
C ASN A 535 -47.66 6.24 -29.33
N HIS A 536 -48.87 6.81 -29.29
CA HIS A 536 -50.07 6.13 -29.75
C HIS A 536 -49.90 5.76 -31.23
N VAL A 537 -50.13 4.49 -31.56
CA VAL A 537 -50.54 4.11 -32.92
C VAL A 537 -52.00 3.70 -32.84
N SER A 538 -52.86 4.51 -33.46
CA SER A 538 -54.30 4.31 -33.55
C SER A 538 -54.66 3.09 -34.40
N GLU A 539 -55.66 2.34 -33.96
CA GLU A 539 -56.20 1.19 -34.69
C GLU A 539 -56.79 1.59 -36.05
N ALA A 540 -56.47 0.83 -37.09
CA ALA A 540 -57.24 0.73 -38.31
C ALA A 540 -57.19 -0.74 -38.79
N GLY A 541 -58.35 -1.41 -38.79
CA GLY A 541 -58.44 -2.86 -39.01
C GLY A 541 -58.31 -3.28 -40.48
N GLY A 542 -57.75 -4.47 -40.70
CA GLY A 542 -57.70 -5.20 -41.97
C GLY A 542 -57.55 -6.70 -41.68
N ALA A 543 -58.33 -7.55 -42.35
CA ALA A 543 -58.66 -8.88 -41.83
C ALA A 543 -57.82 -10.05 -42.39
N LEU A 544 -57.67 -11.09 -41.55
CA LEU A 544 -57.60 -12.53 -41.83
C LEU A 544 -56.53 -13.12 -42.79
N GLY A 545 -55.87 -14.18 -42.33
CA GLY A 545 -55.15 -15.12 -43.20
C GLY A 545 -54.19 -16.06 -42.47
N ILE A 546 -54.67 -17.22 -41.96
CA ILE A 546 -53.81 -18.33 -41.52
C ILE A 546 -53.64 -19.29 -42.70
N VAL A 547 -52.41 -19.63 -43.08
CA VAL A 547 -52.08 -20.72 -44.01
C VAL A 547 -50.81 -21.45 -43.54
N GLU A 548 -50.83 -22.78 -43.60
CA GLU A 548 -49.73 -23.67 -43.18
C GLU A 548 -48.76 -24.03 -44.32
N GLY A 549 -47.56 -24.51 -43.96
CA GLY A 549 -46.66 -25.27 -44.85
C GLY A 549 -45.72 -24.43 -45.73
N THR A 550 -44.57 -24.93 -46.19
CA THR A 550 -43.83 -26.20 -45.94
C THR A 550 -42.35 -25.98 -46.32
N CYS A 551 -41.43 -26.78 -45.79
CA CYS A 551 -39.99 -26.70 -46.10
C CYS A 551 -39.55 -27.79 -47.12
N PRO A 552 -38.86 -27.46 -48.23
CA PRO A 552 -38.23 -28.44 -49.14
C PRO A 552 -36.69 -28.56 -48.95
N PRO A 553 -36.05 -29.61 -49.52
CA PRO A 553 -34.93 -30.28 -48.84
C PRO A 553 -33.51 -30.10 -49.45
N ARG A 554 -32.53 -30.74 -48.78
CA ARG A 554 -31.11 -30.85 -49.17
C ARG A 554 -30.89 -31.68 -50.45
N GLY A 555 -29.79 -31.39 -51.15
CA GLY A 555 -29.12 -32.29 -52.09
C GLY A 555 -27.60 -32.35 -51.82
N ASN A 556 -27.00 -33.53 -51.90
CA ASN A 556 -25.57 -33.77 -51.69
C ASN A 556 -24.79 -33.70 -53.01
N HIS A 557 -23.48 -33.39 -52.93
CA HIS A 557 -22.47 -34.09 -53.73
C HIS A 557 -21.19 -34.31 -52.90
N LEU A 558 -20.56 -35.47 -53.12
CA LEU A 558 -19.35 -35.96 -52.46
C LEU A 558 -18.15 -35.79 -53.39
N GLU A 559 -16.96 -35.61 -52.82
CA GLU A 559 -15.72 -36.19 -53.36
C GLU A 559 -14.73 -36.43 -52.19
N GLU A 560 -14.04 -37.57 -52.21
CA GLU A 560 -13.21 -38.10 -51.10
C GLU A 560 -11.69 -38.02 -51.41
N PRO A 561 -10.80 -38.17 -50.39
CA PRO A 561 -9.35 -38.01 -50.53
C PRO A 561 -8.60 -39.35 -50.76
N PRO A 562 -7.28 -39.31 -51.04
CA PRO A 562 -6.40 -40.47 -50.94
C PRO A 562 -5.44 -40.42 -49.72
N ASP A 563 -5.46 -41.46 -48.88
CA ASP A 563 -4.38 -42.45 -48.65
C ASP A 563 -2.88 -42.02 -48.70
N LEU A 564 -1.91 -42.63 -47.99
CA LEU A 564 -1.84 -43.80 -47.08
C LEU A 564 -0.45 -43.80 -46.39
N LEU A 565 -0.32 -44.32 -45.14
CA LEU A 565 0.65 -45.40 -44.77
C LEU A 565 0.73 -45.68 -43.26
N ARG A 566 1.06 -46.94 -42.92
CA ARG A 566 1.13 -47.53 -41.56
C ARG A 566 2.57 -47.86 -41.15
N ALA A 567 2.83 -47.87 -39.83
CA ALA A 567 3.68 -48.84 -39.10
C ALA A 567 3.45 -48.65 -37.57
N SER A 568 2.75 -49.54 -36.84
CA SER A 568 3.28 -50.72 -36.09
C SER A 568 4.41 -50.39 -35.08
N GLY A 569 4.36 -50.77 -33.79
CA GLY A 569 3.36 -51.50 -33.00
C GLY A 569 3.91 -52.02 -31.65
N SER A 570 3.09 -52.70 -30.84
CA SER A 570 3.39 -53.34 -29.51
C SER A 570 3.68 -52.41 -28.30
N GLY A 571 3.29 -52.73 -27.06
CA GLY A 571 2.40 -53.80 -26.56
C GLY A 571 2.35 -53.90 -25.02
N GLY A 572 1.28 -54.50 -24.44
CA GLY A 572 1.18 -54.91 -23.01
C GLY A 572 0.82 -53.80 -22.01
N ALA A 573 -0.42 -53.62 -21.52
CA ALA A 573 -1.32 -54.49 -20.74
C ALA A 573 -0.95 -54.67 -19.24
N ARG A 574 -1.74 -54.05 -18.34
CA ARG A 574 -2.40 -54.67 -17.16
C ARG A 574 -3.27 -53.68 -16.35
N GLN A 575 -4.57 -53.95 -16.31
CA GLN A 575 -5.50 -53.71 -15.20
C GLN A 575 -5.76 -55.08 -14.51
N PRO A 576 -6.51 -55.21 -13.39
CA PRO A 576 -7.37 -54.23 -12.70
C PRO A 576 -6.93 -54.02 -11.22
N ASP A 577 -7.68 -53.36 -10.33
CA ASP A 577 -8.84 -53.95 -9.66
C ASP A 577 -10.02 -52.99 -9.41
N ARG A 578 -11.22 -53.58 -9.40
CA ARG A 578 -12.47 -52.97 -8.92
C ARG A 578 -12.75 -53.46 -7.50
N MET A 579 -13.31 -52.63 -6.62
CA MET A 579 -14.58 -52.99 -5.99
C MET A 579 -15.33 -51.78 -5.42
N ASN A 580 -16.61 -52.00 -5.12
CA ASN A 580 -17.67 -51.00 -5.05
C ASN A 580 -18.58 -51.28 -3.84
N SER A 581 -19.47 -50.34 -3.51
CA SER A 581 -20.55 -50.41 -2.50
C SER A 581 -20.12 -50.56 -1.02
N ALA A 582 -20.58 -49.79 -0.04
CA ALA A 582 -21.85 -49.10 0.27
C ALA A 582 -22.80 -49.89 1.20
N ARG A 583 -23.00 -49.34 2.41
CA ARG A 583 -24.06 -49.51 3.44
C ARG A 583 -23.50 -48.89 4.74
N ALA A 584 -24.27 -48.49 5.75
CA ALA A 584 -25.63 -47.95 5.85
C ALA A 584 -25.74 -47.27 7.24
N VAL A 585 -26.78 -46.45 7.45
CA VAL A 585 -27.03 -45.74 8.71
C VAL A 585 -27.57 -46.73 9.77
N PRO A 586 -27.39 -46.47 11.07
CA PRO A 586 -28.56 -46.03 11.84
C PRO A 586 -28.30 -44.78 12.69
N ARG A 587 -29.37 -44.00 12.87
CA ARG A 587 -29.52 -43.03 13.97
C ARG A 587 -29.98 -43.81 15.19
N ASP A 588 -29.75 -43.27 16.38
CA ASP A 588 -30.79 -43.32 17.41
C ASP A 588 -30.80 -42.02 18.23
N ASP A 589 -31.97 -41.67 18.73
CA ASP A 589 -32.26 -40.46 19.50
C ASP A 589 -32.29 -40.77 21.00
N SER A 590 -32.06 -39.77 21.86
CA SER A 590 -32.80 -39.69 23.13
C SER A 590 -32.76 -38.27 23.72
N GLN A 591 -33.95 -37.76 24.00
CA GLN A 591 -34.19 -36.50 24.70
C GLN A 591 -34.26 -36.74 26.21
N GLY A 592 -34.01 -35.72 27.03
CA GLY A 592 -34.27 -35.77 28.47
C GLY A 592 -34.10 -34.39 29.12
N ALA A 593 -35.15 -33.82 29.68
CA ALA A 593 -35.21 -32.40 30.04
C ALA A 593 -35.46 -32.11 31.53
N ALA A 594 -35.01 -30.90 31.93
CA ALA A 594 -35.59 -29.99 32.94
C ALA A 594 -35.38 -30.22 34.47
N ARG A 595 -34.90 -29.17 35.18
CA ARG A 595 -35.65 -28.35 36.18
C ARG A 595 -34.75 -27.58 37.20
N ARG A 596 -34.80 -26.23 37.09
CA ARG A 596 -34.76 -25.14 38.13
C ARG A 596 -34.08 -25.30 39.52
N ALA A 597 -33.06 -24.43 39.75
CA ALA A 597 -32.93 -23.40 40.84
C ALA A 597 -32.68 -23.82 42.33
N PRO A 598 -32.37 -22.89 43.29
CA PRO A 598 -31.26 -21.90 43.31
C PRO A 598 -30.53 -21.74 44.70
N ALA A 599 -29.28 -21.23 44.74
CA ALA A 599 -28.55 -20.64 45.92
C ALA A 599 -27.17 -20.11 45.44
N SER A 600 -26.74 -18.84 45.55
CA SER A 600 -26.42 -17.92 46.68
C SER A 600 -24.93 -17.92 47.12
N GLY A 601 -24.27 -16.75 47.12
CA GLY A 601 -22.91 -16.50 47.65
C GLY A 601 -21.91 -15.92 46.61
N SER A 602 -21.77 -14.60 46.43
CA SER A 602 -21.00 -13.61 47.24
C SER A 602 -19.48 -13.61 46.99
N GLY A 603 -18.92 -12.55 46.37
CA GLY A 603 -17.47 -12.49 46.08
C GLY A 603 -16.91 -11.25 45.35
N GLY A 604 -17.21 -10.03 45.81
CA GLY A 604 -16.40 -8.80 45.64
C GLY A 604 -15.77 -8.44 44.28
N ALA A 605 -16.43 -7.60 43.49
CA ALA A 605 -15.81 -6.82 42.40
C ALA A 605 -15.46 -5.40 42.89
N ARG A 606 -14.20 -4.97 42.77
CA ARG A 606 -13.79 -3.58 43.01
C ARG A 606 -13.99 -2.75 41.74
N GLN A 607 -14.79 -1.70 41.83
CA GLN A 607 -14.79 -0.57 40.88
C GLN A 607 -13.57 0.32 41.12
N PRO A 608 -13.10 1.03 40.08
CA PRO A 608 -12.53 2.35 40.23
C PRO A 608 -13.42 3.43 39.58
N ASP A 609 -13.36 4.64 40.15
CA ASP A 609 -14.36 5.71 40.02
C ASP A 609 -14.56 6.35 38.63
N ARG A 610 -15.75 6.92 38.45
CA ARG A 610 -16.09 7.87 37.38
C ARG A 610 -16.46 9.25 37.95
N MET A 611 -15.70 10.29 37.60
CA MET A 611 -16.14 11.66 37.25
C MET A 611 -14.87 12.47 36.85
N ASN A 612 -14.69 13.05 35.64
CA ASN A 612 -15.50 14.03 34.87
C ASN A 612 -15.47 15.41 35.57
N SER A 613 -15.20 16.60 34.98
CA SER A 613 -14.97 17.06 33.59
C SER A 613 -14.27 18.47 33.63
N ALA A 614 -14.01 19.28 32.58
CA ALA A 614 -14.26 19.19 31.12
C ALA A 614 -13.31 20.12 30.29
N ARG A 615 -13.00 19.73 29.05
CA ARG A 615 -13.16 20.58 27.85
C ARG A 615 -13.65 19.64 26.74
N ALA A 616 -14.76 19.97 26.08
CA ALA A 616 -15.57 18.95 25.40
C ALA A 616 -14.90 18.33 24.16
N VAL A 617 -14.31 17.14 24.34
CA VAL A 617 -14.12 16.19 23.24
C VAL A 617 -15.52 15.81 22.74
N PRO A 618 -15.82 15.84 21.42
CA PRO A 618 -17.08 15.33 20.92
C PRO A 618 -17.15 13.83 21.26
N ARG A 619 -18.10 13.45 22.13
CA ARG A 619 -18.31 12.05 22.51
C ARG A 619 -18.52 11.23 21.25
N ALA A 620 -17.73 10.17 21.08
CA ALA A 620 -18.05 9.12 20.12
C ALA A 620 -19.43 8.57 20.49
N ASP A 621 -20.38 8.70 19.56
CA ASP A 621 -21.75 8.24 19.72
C ASP A 621 -21.77 6.69 19.83
N PRO A 622 -22.13 6.11 21.00
CA PRO A 622 -22.10 4.67 21.20
C PRO A 622 -23.32 3.94 20.60
N GLN A 623 -24.31 4.66 20.06
CA GLN A 623 -25.59 4.08 19.60
C GLN A 623 -26.02 4.66 18.25
N GLY A 624 -25.14 4.54 17.24
CA GLY A 624 -25.29 5.19 15.93
C GLY A 624 -24.97 4.33 14.72
N ALA A 625 -25.47 3.09 14.64
CA ALA A 625 -25.48 2.29 13.39
C ALA A 625 -26.64 2.70 12.44
N ALA A 626 -27.27 3.86 12.69
CA ALA A 626 -28.11 4.53 11.70
C ALA A 626 -27.25 4.94 10.50
N ARG A 627 -27.77 4.76 9.28
CA ARG A 627 -27.07 5.09 8.02
C ARG A 627 -26.46 6.49 8.08
N ARG A 628 -25.14 6.58 8.30
CA ARG A 628 -24.38 7.80 8.04
C ARG A 628 -24.55 8.14 6.55
N ALA A 629 -24.66 9.43 6.22
CA ALA A 629 -24.73 9.85 4.83
C ALA A 629 -23.42 9.48 4.13
N THR A 630 -23.44 8.41 3.33
CA THR A 630 -22.29 7.95 2.54
C THR A 630 -22.14 8.85 1.32
N PHE A 631 -20.96 9.42 1.14
CA PHE A 631 -20.65 10.15 -0.09
C PHE A 631 -20.38 9.18 -1.24
N ALA A 632 -20.67 9.63 -2.45
CA ALA A 632 -20.23 8.97 -3.67
C ALA A 632 -18.82 9.49 -4.05
N VAL A 633 -17.94 8.61 -4.50
CA VAL A 633 -16.61 8.98 -5.01
C VAL A 633 -16.73 9.25 -6.50
N ARG A 634 -16.60 10.51 -6.95
CA ARG A 634 -16.50 10.82 -8.37
C ARG A 634 -15.07 10.65 -8.86
N LEU A 635 -14.89 9.94 -9.97
CA LEU A 635 -13.59 9.81 -10.61
C LEU A 635 -13.11 11.14 -11.20
N GLY A 636 -11.84 11.45 -10.96
CA GLY A 636 -11.15 12.61 -11.53
C GLY A 636 -10.73 12.40 -12.99
N LEU A 637 -10.66 13.51 -13.75
CA LEU A 637 -10.30 13.54 -15.17
C LEU A 637 -8.95 12.86 -15.48
N ARG A 638 -8.03 12.83 -14.52
CA ARG A 638 -6.71 12.19 -14.64
C ARG A 638 -6.74 10.67 -14.92
N TYR A 639 -7.89 10.01 -14.70
CA TYR A 639 -8.05 8.58 -14.98
C TYR A 639 -8.39 8.29 -16.45
N SER A 640 -8.75 9.30 -17.25
CA SER A 640 -8.93 9.15 -18.69
C SER A 640 -7.57 9.09 -19.41
N LYS A 641 -7.35 8.03 -20.18
CA LYS A 641 -6.06 7.69 -20.81
C LYS A 641 -5.60 8.72 -21.84
N GLY A 642 -4.51 9.42 -21.52
CA GLY A 642 -3.90 10.44 -22.39
C GLY A 642 -4.15 11.89 -21.95
N MET A 643 -4.83 12.08 -20.81
CA MET A 643 -4.89 13.37 -20.12
C MET A 643 -3.60 13.58 -19.32
N GLY A 644 -2.93 14.72 -19.52
CA GLY A 644 -1.77 15.15 -18.73
C GLY A 644 -1.95 16.59 -18.22
N GLU A 645 -0.87 17.16 -17.67
CA GLU A 645 -0.91 18.49 -17.03
C GLU A 645 -1.27 19.61 -18.02
N ARG A 646 -0.97 19.44 -19.32
CA ARG A 646 -1.37 20.40 -20.36
C ARG A 646 -2.89 20.43 -20.54
N GLU A 647 -3.51 19.26 -20.66
CA GLU A 647 -4.96 19.14 -20.81
C GLU A 647 -5.70 19.54 -19.52
N ARG A 648 -5.10 19.26 -18.35
CA ARG A 648 -5.57 19.77 -17.06
C ARG A 648 -5.64 21.29 -17.06
N ALA A 649 -4.52 21.97 -17.34
CA ALA A 649 -4.45 23.43 -17.35
C ALA A 649 -5.43 24.05 -18.37
N ALA A 650 -5.58 23.42 -19.54
CA ALA A 650 -6.56 23.86 -20.55
C ALA A 650 -8.02 23.74 -20.06
N ILE A 651 -8.39 22.64 -19.38
CA ILE A 651 -9.74 22.45 -18.83
C ILE A 651 -9.99 23.39 -17.64
N GLU A 652 -9.03 23.53 -16.74
CA GLU A 652 -9.16 24.42 -15.58
C GLU A 652 -9.27 25.89 -16.01
N SER A 653 -8.46 26.32 -16.99
CA SER A 653 -8.54 27.65 -17.61
C SER A 653 -9.90 27.87 -18.30
N ALA A 654 -10.32 26.94 -19.16
CA ALA A 654 -11.59 27.06 -19.87
C ALA A 654 -12.79 27.10 -18.91
N ARG A 655 -12.76 26.36 -17.80
CA ARG A 655 -13.82 26.39 -16.77
C ARG A 655 -13.91 27.73 -16.03
N ALA A 656 -12.84 28.53 -15.99
CA ALA A 656 -12.87 29.86 -15.37
C ALA A 656 -13.84 30.81 -16.11
N ASP A 657 -14.02 30.63 -17.43
CA ASP A 657 -14.97 31.39 -18.24
C ASP A 657 -16.45 30.97 -18.03
N GLY A 658 -16.70 29.94 -17.21
CA GLY A 658 -18.03 29.44 -16.86
C GLY A 658 -18.27 27.97 -17.25
N PRO A 659 -19.45 27.40 -16.94
CA PRO A 659 -19.76 26.01 -17.23
C PRO A 659 -19.79 25.73 -18.74
N PHE A 660 -19.41 24.51 -19.12
CA PHE A 660 -19.53 24.02 -20.50
C PHE A 660 -21.00 23.79 -20.87
N ARG A 661 -21.36 24.12 -22.11
CA ARG A 661 -22.75 24.03 -22.61
C ARG A 661 -23.00 22.86 -23.57
N SER A 662 -21.98 22.44 -24.30
CA SER A 662 -22.03 21.34 -25.27
C SER A 662 -20.65 20.70 -25.43
N ILE A 663 -20.59 19.58 -26.17
CA ILE A 663 -19.32 18.92 -26.55
C ILE A 663 -18.47 19.85 -27.45
N GLU A 664 -19.10 20.60 -28.35
CA GLU A 664 -18.45 21.57 -29.23
C GLU A 664 -17.87 22.76 -28.45
N ASP A 665 -18.64 23.34 -27.52
CA ASP A 665 -18.18 24.41 -26.62
C ASP A 665 -16.96 23.98 -25.80
N PHE A 666 -16.99 22.75 -25.26
CA PHE A 666 -15.84 22.16 -24.57
C PHE A 666 -14.62 22.03 -25.49
N ALA A 667 -14.78 21.45 -26.69
CA ALA A 667 -13.70 21.22 -27.62
C ALA A 667 -13.07 22.53 -28.13
N HIS A 668 -13.89 23.53 -28.48
CA HIS A 668 -13.42 24.84 -28.95
C HIS A 668 -12.66 25.62 -27.87
N ARG A 669 -13.17 25.64 -26.62
CA ARG A 669 -12.53 26.37 -25.51
C ARG A 669 -11.26 25.68 -25.00
N THR A 670 -11.24 24.35 -24.93
CA THR A 670 -10.07 23.62 -24.42
C THR A 670 -9.00 23.34 -25.46
N ARG A 671 -9.34 23.37 -26.76
CA ARG A 671 -8.45 23.03 -27.89
C ARG A 671 -7.76 21.67 -27.74
N ILE A 672 -8.44 20.72 -27.09
CA ILE A 672 -7.94 19.36 -26.90
C ILE A 672 -8.01 18.60 -28.23
N ASP A 673 -6.96 17.84 -28.51
CA ASP A 673 -6.83 16.98 -29.70
C ASP A 673 -8.01 16.00 -29.89
N ALA A 674 -8.41 15.79 -31.14
CA ALA A 674 -9.54 14.95 -31.52
C ALA A 674 -9.42 13.48 -31.05
N GLY A 675 -8.18 12.95 -30.99
CA GLY A 675 -7.92 11.61 -30.45
C GLY A 675 -8.19 11.50 -28.94
N ARG A 676 -8.04 12.60 -28.19
CA ARG A 676 -8.40 12.67 -26.76
C ARG A 676 -9.89 12.92 -26.55
N LEU A 677 -10.50 13.81 -27.34
CA LEU A 677 -11.95 14.02 -27.32
C LEU A 677 -12.71 12.71 -27.60
N THR A 678 -12.21 11.90 -28.54
CA THR A 678 -12.72 10.55 -28.85
C THR A 678 -12.75 9.66 -27.60
N ARG A 679 -11.62 9.57 -26.87
CA ARG A 679 -11.54 8.78 -25.63
C ARG A 679 -12.42 9.31 -24.49
N LEU A 680 -12.63 10.63 -24.42
CA LEU A 680 -13.56 11.23 -23.46
C LEU A 680 -15.02 10.83 -23.77
N ALA A 681 -15.42 10.75 -25.05
CA ALA A 681 -16.73 10.21 -25.44
C ALA A 681 -16.84 8.70 -25.18
N GLU A 682 -15.81 7.92 -25.54
CA GLU A 682 -15.76 6.46 -25.31
C GLU A 682 -15.80 6.08 -23.83
N SER A 683 -15.18 6.87 -22.94
CA SER A 683 -15.28 6.71 -21.47
C SER A 683 -16.59 7.22 -20.86
N GLY A 684 -17.46 7.88 -21.65
CA GLY A 684 -18.73 8.43 -21.20
C GLY A 684 -18.64 9.76 -20.45
N ALA A 685 -17.51 10.48 -20.53
CA ALA A 685 -17.30 11.73 -19.80
C ALA A 685 -18.24 12.87 -20.23
N PHE A 686 -18.83 12.77 -21.43
CA PHE A 686 -19.83 13.72 -21.96
C PHE A 686 -21.30 13.35 -21.63
N ALA A 687 -21.55 12.39 -20.73
CA ALA A 687 -22.91 11.96 -20.36
C ALA A 687 -23.81 13.08 -19.82
N CYS A 688 -23.23 14.20 -19.35
CA CYS A 688 -23.93 15.42 -18.96
C CYS A 688 -24.57 16.20 -20.13
N PHE A 689 -24.13 15.96 -21.37
CA PHE A 689 -24.68 16.56 -22.60
C PHE A 689 -25.40 15.52 -23.48
N GLU A 690 -24.78 14.35 -23.66
CA GLU A 690 -25.33 13.25 -24.46
C GLU A 690 -25.05 11.92 -23.73
N PRO A 691 -26.07 11.30 -23.09
CA PRO A 691 -25.88 10.06 -22.32
C PRO A 691 -25.50 8.84 -23.19
N ARG A 692 -25.75 8.85 -24.49
CA ARG A 692 -25.42 7.75 -25.40
C ARG A 692 -24.02 7.92 -25.97
N ARG A 693 -23.05 7.14 -25.49
CA ARG A 693 -21.63 7.24 -25.90
C ARG A 693 -21.39 7.20 -27.41
N ARG A 694 -22.17 6.42 -28.18
CA ARG A 694 -22.08 6.39 -29.66
C ARG A 694 -22.51 7.71 -30.31
N ASN A 695 -23.57 8.36 -29.81
CA ASN A 695 -23.99 9.69 -30.24
C ASN A 695 -22.93 10.75 -29.85
N ALA A 696 -22.42 10.70 -28.62
CA ALA A 696 -21.36 11.62 -28.17
C ALA A 696 -20.08 11.49 -29.03
N LEU A 697 -19.71 10.27 -29.40
CA LEU A 697 -18.58 10.01 -30.32
C LEU A 697 -18.86 10.55 -31.74
N TRP A 698 -20.09 10.46 -32.23
CA TRP A 698 -20.49 11.06 -33.50
C TRP A 698 -20.38 12.60 -33.45
N GLN A 699 -20.90 13.23 -32.39
CA GLN A 699 -20.77 14.68 -32.18
C GLN A 699 -19.30 15.11 -32.08
N VAL A 700 -18.46 14.39 -31.32
CA VAL A 700 -17.00 14.67 -31.26
C VAL A 700 -16.35 14.63 -32.65
N ARG A 701 -16.73 13.67 -33.50
CA ARG A 701 -16.20 13.58 -34.88
C ARG A 701 -16.72 14.68 -35.80
N ALA A 702 -17.89 15.26 -35.51
CA ALA A 702 -18.41 16.41 -36.24
C ALA A 702 -17.70 17.73 -35.85
N VAL A 703 -17.05 17.80 -34.67
CA VAL A 703 -16.22 18.95 -34.26
C VAL A 703 -14.91 18.96 -35.06
N HIS A 704 -14.97 19.58 -36.23
CA HIS A 704 -13.79 19.99 -36.99
C HIS A 704 -13.44 21.44 -36.68
N PRO A 705 -12.16 21.81 -36.52
CA PRO A 705 -11.74 23.20 -36.62
C PRO A 705 -11.89 23.65 -38.08
N SER A 706 -13.04 24.25 -38.43
CA SER A 706 -13.32 24.70 -39.78
C SER A 706 -12.61 26.03 -40.07
N GLU A 707 -11.39 25.95 -40.60
CA GLU A 707 -10.75 27.06 -41.33
C GLU A 707 -11.30 27.21 -42.77
N ALA A 708 -12.22 26.33 -43.17
CA ALA A 708 -12.90 26.42 -44.47
C ALA A 708 -13.88 27.61 -44.49
N PRO A 709 -13.86 28.47 -45.52
CA PRO A 709 -14.80 29.58 -45.63
C PRO A 709 -16.24 29.05 -45.75
N GLU A 710 -17.17 29.67 -45.01
CA GLU A 710 -18.58 29.31 -45.03
C GLU A 710 -19.18 29.53 -46.43
N LEU A 711 -19.38 28.45 -47.19
CA LEU A 711 -19.94 28.47 -48.55
C LEU A 711 -21.47 28.76 -48.59
N GLY A 712 -22.04 29.34 -47.53
CA GLY A 712 -23.47 29.68 -47.43
C GLY A 712 -24.44 28.50 -47.49
N MET A 713 -23.93 27.25 -47.46
CA MET A 713 -24.75 26.05 -47.53
C MET A 713 -25.40 25.78 -46.17
N GLN A 714 -26.73 25.66 -46.14
CA GLN A 714 -27.41 25.10 -44.97
C GLN A 714 -26.95 23.66 -44.74
N LYS A 715 -26.22 23.45 -43.64
CA LYS A 715 -25.98 22.11 -43.09
C LYS A 715 -27.33 21.50 -42.69
N VAL A 716 -27.85 20.59 -43.50
CA VAL A 716 -28.93 19.69 -43.09
C VAL A 716 -28.28 18.52 -42.35
N GLU A 717 -28.05 18.71 -41.05
CA GLU A 717 -27.59 17.62 -40.20
C GLU A 717 -28.76 16.66 -39.93
N GLN A 718 -28.61 15.40 -40.35
CA GLN A 718 -29.53 14.34 -39.99
C GLN A 718 -29.10 13.74 -38.66
N ASP A 719 -30.03 13.65 -37.70
CA ASP A 719 -29.79 13.00 -36.41
C ASP A 719 -29.51 11.50 -36.62
N ALA A 720 -28.23 11.13 -36.57
CA ALA A 720 -27.79 9.74 -36.65
C ALA A 720 -28.15 8.98 -35.36
N ALA A 721 -29.24 8.22 -35.40
CA ALA A 721 -29.70 7.41 -34.27
C ALA A 721 -28.93 6.09 -34.14
N PHE A 722 -28.02 6.00 -33.18
CA PHE A 722 -27.28 4.77 -32.88
C PHE A 722 -27.98 3.92 -31.80
N ALA A 723 -27.91 2.59 -31.97
CA ALA A 723 -28.30 1.66 -30.92
C ALA A 723 -27.42 1.84 -29.67
N PRO A 724 -27.97 1.74 -28.43
CA PRO A 724 -27.18 1.87 -27.21
C PRO A 724 -26.12 0.76 -27.11
N LEU A 725 -25.07 1.01 -26.31
CA LEU A 725 -24.11 -0.03 -25.93
C LEU A 725 -24.76 -1.02 -24.96
N THR A 726 -24.43 -2.29 -25.11
CA THR A 726 -24.68 -3.30 -24.09
C THR A 726 -23.81 -3.04 -22.85
N SER A 727 -24.18 -3.66 -21.72
CA SER A 727 -23.36 -3.61 -20.49
C SER A 727 -21.93 -4.12 -20.74
N PHE A 728 -21.78 -5.20 -21.51
CA PHE A 728 -20.47 -5.77 -21.85
C PHE A 728 -19.62 -4.80 -22.69
N GLU A 729 -20.16 -4.25 -23.79
CA GLU A 729 -19.44 -3.27 -24.61
C GLU A 729 -19.04 -2.03 -23.79
N THR A 730 -19.92 -1.56 -22.90
CA THR A 730 -19.66 -0.40 -22.04
C THR A 730 -18.48 -0.66 -21.10
N ILE A 731 -18.41 -1.85 -20.49
CA ILE A 731 -17.28 -2.25 -19.63
C ILE A 731 -15.99 -2.40 -20.45
N VAL A 732 -16.04 -2.96 -21.66
CA VAL A 732 -14.87 -3.06 -22.54
C VAL A 732 -14.32 -1.66 -22.88
N TRP A 733 -15.18 -0.73 -23.30
CA TRP A 733 -14.76 0.65 -23.60
C TRP A 733 -14.19 1.37 -22.37
N ASP A 734 -14.77 1.18 -21.18
CA ASP A 734 -14.23 1.68 -19.92
C ASP A 734 -12.78 1.19 -19.68
N TYR A 735 -12.50 -0.10 -19.88
CA TYR A 735 -11.17 -0.66 -19.71
C TYR A 735 -10.17 -0.17 -20.78
N GLU A 736 -10.59 -0.02 -22.04
CA GLU A 736 -9.73 0.51 -23.11
C GLU A 736 -9.33 1.98 -22.89
N THR A 737 -10.25 2.77 -22.32
CA THR A 737 -10.11 4.22 -22.10
C THR A 737 -9.59 4.64 -20.72
N ALA A 738 -9.72 3.80 -19.69
CA ALA A 738 -9.32 4.13 -18.31
C ALA A 738 -8.63 2.98 -17.54
N ASN A 739 -8.55 1.77 -18.12
CA ASN A 739 -8.09 0.54 -17.45
C ASN A 739 -8.89 0.17 -16.17
N LEU A 740 -10.13 0.66 -16.05
CA LEU A 740 -11.06 0.45 -14.93
C LEU A 740 -12.49 0.70 -15.42
N SER A 741 -13.50 0.14 -14.75
CA SER A 741 -14.91 0.46 -15.01
C SER A 741 -15.68 0.80 -13.73
N THR A 742 -16.58 1.78 -13.83
CA THR A 742 -17.56 2.07 -12.77
C THR A 742 -18.79 1.17 -12.86
N GLN A 743 -19.07 0.59 -14.04
CA GLN A 743 -20.29 -0.15 -14.33
C GLN A 743 -20.27 -1.60 -13.85
N GLY A 744 -19.08 -2.24 -13.76
CA GLY A 744 -18.96 -3.61 -13.27
C GLY A 744 -17.65 -4.28 -13.65
N HIS A 745 -17.53 -5.56 -13.33
CA HIS A 745 -16.37 -6.38 -13.67
C HIS A 745 -16.53 -7.00 -15.09
N PRO A 746 -15.47 -7.15 -15.92
CA PRO A 746 -15.60 -7.68 -17.29
C PRO A 746 -16.29 -9.06 -17.40
N LEU A 747 -16.10 -9.93 -16.41
CA LEU A 747 -16.76 -11.25 -16.34
C LEU A 747 -18.15 -11.23 -15.69
N GLU A 748 -18.67 -10.08 -15.25
CA GLU A 748 -19.96 -9.97 -14.60
C GLU A 748 -21.14 -10.23 -15.56
N PRO A 749 -21.18 -9.68 -16.79
CA PRO A 749 -22.21 -10.06 -17.78
C PRO A 749 -22.17 -11.55 -18.14
N MET A 750 -20.97 -12.13 -18.20
CA MET A 750 -20.76 -13.56 -18.53
C MET A 750 -20.98 -14.50 -17.34
N ARG A 751 -21.30 -13.99 -16.14
CA ARG A 751 -21.22 -14.76 -14.90
C ARG A 751 -22.23 -15.90 -14.84
N ALA A 752 -23.39 -15.74 -15.48
CA ALA A 752 -24.42 -16.78 -15.61
C ALA A 752 -23.96 -17.93 -16.52
N GLU A 753 -23.43 -17.63 -17.71
CA GLU A 753 -22.91 -18.63 -18.66
C GLU A 753 -21.73 -19.41 -18.07
N LEU A 754 -20.77 -18.71 -17.45
CA LEU A 754 -19.63 -19.34 -16.77
C LEU A 754 -20.09 -20.27 -15.64
N ALA A 755 -21.16 -19.90 -14.91
CA ALA A 755 -21.73 -20.76 -13.87
C ALA A 755 -22.42 -22.01 -14.46
N ALA A 756 -23.15 -21.86 -15.57
CA ALA A 756 -23.75 -22.97 -16.31
C ALA A 756 -22.68 -23.93 -16.88
N ALA A 757 -21.52 -23.40 -17.31
CA ALA A 757 -20.35 -24.18 -17.72
C ALA A 757 -19.60 -24.88 -16.55
N GLY A 758 -20.08 -24.72 -15.31
CA GLY A 758 -19.49 -25.32 -14.11
C GLY A 758 -18.19 -24.65 -13.64
N LEU A 759 -17.91 -23.43 -14.10
CA LEU A 759 -16.77 -22.63 -13.65
C LEU A 759 -17.24 -21.77 -12.45
N PRO A 760 -16.69 -21.95 -11.23
CA PRO A 760 -17.05 -21.15 -10.06
C PRO A 760 -16.56 -19.70 -10.17
N ASP A 761 -17.08 -18.82 -9.30
CA ASP A 761 -16.50 -17.50 -9.06
C ASP A 761 -15.37 -17.55 -8.00
N ALA A 762 -14.62 -16.46 -7.84
CA ALA A 762 -13.50 -16.40 -6.89
C ALA A 762 -13.94 -16.63 -5.42
N ARG A 763 -15.16 -16.22 -5.05
CA ARG A 763 -15.72 -16.45 -3.70
C ARG A 763 -15.95 -17.95 -3.45
N THR A 764 -16.53 -18.63 -4.43
CA THR A 764 -16.76 -20.08 -4.41
C THR A 764 -15.47 -20.88 -4.47
N VAL A 765 -14.43 -20.40 -5.16
CA VAL A 765 -13.08 -21.00 -5.10
C VAL A 765 -12.48 -20.86 -3.70
N ASN A 766 -12.49 -19.67 -3.12
CA ASN A 766 -11.95 -19.42 -1.78
C ASN A 766 -12.68 -20.20 -0.67
N ALA A 767 -13.95 -20.55 -0.86
CA ALA A 767 -14.73 -21.36 0.08
C ALA A 767 -14.48 -22.88 -0.03
N LYS A 768 -13.77 -23.35 -1.07
CA LYS A 768 -13.47 -24.80 -1.23
C LYS A 768 -12.32 -25.24 -0.33
N ARG A 769 -12.31 -26.53 0.00
CA ARG A 769 -11.23 -27.15 0.78
C ARG A 769 -9.90 -27.05 0.02
N HIS A 770 -8.82 -26.77 0.74
CA HIS A 770 -7.47 -26.80 0.19
C HIS A 770 -7.18 -28.17 -0.46
N GLY A 771 -6.46 -28.18 -1.59
CA GLY A 771 -6.21 -29.38 -2.40
C GLY A 771 -7.33 -29.75 -3.39
N THR A 772 -8.50 -29.09 -3.35
CA THR A 772 -9.57 -29.36 -4.33
C THR A 772 -9.16 -28.88 -5.73
N ARG A 773 -9.14 -29.78 -6.73
CA ARG A 773 -8.96 -29.40 -8.13
C ARG A 773 -10.20 -28.65 -8.64
N VAL A 774 -10.00 -27.49 -9.25
CA VAL A 774 -11.05 -26.66 -9.86
C VAL A 774 -10.62 -26.18 -11.23
N ARG A 775 -11.56 -26.08 -12.17
CA ARG A 775 -11.41 -25.22 -13.36
C ARG A 775 -11.98 -23.85 -12.98
N TYR A 776 -11.32 -22.77 -13.34
CA TYR A 776 -11.69 -21.39 -12.97
C TYR A 776 -11.42 -20.46 -14.16
N ALA A 777 -12.25 -19.42 -14.31
CA ALA A 777 -12.04 -18.34 -15.27
C ALA A 777 -12.02 -17.00 -14.51
N GLY A 778 -11.02 -16.19 -14.81
CA GLY A 778 -10.75 -14.90 -14.18
C GLY A 778 -10.00 -13.99 -15.16
N VAL A 779 -9.91 -12.71 -14.81
CA VAL A 779 -9.10 -11.67 -15.47
C VAL A 779 -8.18 -11.07 -14.41
#